data_AF-A0A229H7L7-F1
#
_entry.id   AF-A0A229H7L7-F1
#
_cell.length_a   1.000
_cell.length_b   1.000
_cell.length_c   1.000
_cell.angle_alpha   90.00
_cell.angle_beta   90.00
_cell.angle_gamma   90.00
#
_symmetry.space_group_name_H-M   'P 1'
#
loop_
_entity.id
_entity.type
_entity.pdbx_description
1 polymer ?
#
loop_
_entity_poly.entity_id
_entity_poly.type
_entity_poly.pdbx_seq_one_letter_code
_entity_poly.pdbx_strand_id
1 'polypeptide(L)'
;MDRTLRPPRPPLLHRPLARLATTALAALAALATTLPSAAPAEASEAGRPTALRTGALRQALGIDDTTPELSWRPTTTGRDTVQRAYRVQAATSAARLDAGRPDLWDSGKVGSAAPRAGYAGDRLGPRTRVYWRVKVWAGGGAGRASGWSAPSVFETGLTSPKDWSAQWIGHPDWQLSGRQVTPVVVELPKTTARYVRLDVTRLGLPLAEGDFPALTRRLQLAEVEVRDSADPEGPDLAKGAAVTASESNTVRKTWEPALAVDGLTNSGAQTAAGYASKPHPDADVSATPITLTLDLKQTARFDRVLLYPRADVLTADGRVPGFPVDYTVATADAATGPFTEAARVSGQTPPKPYLPAGLPLFAKDFTVSKDIRSARLYVTGLGVHDARINGRPVGDAVLEPANTDFADRVQYATYDVTKRLRRGANTIGVELGNGMANVVSTADRYRKLYGNLSDPKLLAQLEITLADGTVRRIASGPDWRTTLGPTTSSNWYGGEDYDARRELPNWDRPGGDRTGWRAATAVAAPGTATDPAQISARETEPIRVTETLKSTEVANSPQGSRVFDLGRNIAGWPEITVRAPEGTAVRVYPAESLKDGHAHQSISNVGAPLWDSYTTAGTAAQTWHPRFSYHGFRYLELKGLPEGAEVSVRGLVLHTDNASAGEFTSSNELLNGIHGLIRGAIQGNMMSVLTDCPSREKLGWLEQDQLVFPALAANYDMRSQLRKIVRDMADAQTPDGLIPSTVPDYTLLPGSYRNDANWGGAFVLVPWQLYTTYGDQETLRDYYPRMKQYAAFLERQVADGILDYGLGDWITPDRTFPRAVAGTYGYWRVVDALGRIAGVLGEREDAAAYQEKADASVAALSAKYYDATTGTFGGGGHGAEALALDMGAVPDGGRQRLLDHFVHSVEQAGDHLVLGEISLPAAFRVLSAAGRDDVVYRIATRTDSPSYGYQVQHGNTTLGETWDGGSGQSQNHFMLGVIDGWFTGSLAGIRQTDDSIGYRRLLFAPAVVGDLTSAAASYTTPYGPARSSWRRDGSAYRLTVTVPAGTTAEVRVPATSGAVGAPDGARPLRTEAGVRVYEVPSGTWSFTSVYQPVSEPPTGSDA
;
A
#
# COMPACT_ATOMS: atom_id res chain seq x y z
N MET A 1 47.48 -31.20 -29.22
CA MET A 1 47.61 -32.54 -28.62
C MET A 1 46.39 -32.81 -27.77
N ASP A 2 45.83 -34.01 -27.65
CA ASP A 2 45.64 -35.07 -28.68
C ASP A 2 44.46 -35.97 -28.21
N ARG A 3 43.81 -36.68 -29.16
CA ARG A 3 42.89 -37.85 -29.06
C ARG A 3 42.19 -38.18 -27.71
N THR A 4 40.86 -38.30 -27.61
CA THR A 4 39.91 -39.22 -28.31
C THR A 4 40.18 -40.72 -28.16
N LEU A 5 39.16 -41.50 -27.77
CA LEU A 5 39.10 -42.95 -27.94
C LEU A 5 37.65 -43.44 -28.21
N ARG A 6 37.41 -44.75 -28.29
CA ARG A 6 36.37 -45.32 -29.18
C ARG A 6 35.59 -46.55 -28.63
N PRO A 7 34.42 -46.87 -29.23
CA PRO A 7 33.44 -47.88 -28.75
C PRO A 7 33.69 -49.29 -29.30
N PRO A 8 32.78 -50.26 -29.07
CA PRO A 8 32.14 -50.95 -30.21
C PRO A 8 30.61 -51.30 -30.06
N ARG A 9 30.11 -52.21 -30.92
CA ARG A 9 28.71 -52.60 -31.28
C ARG A 9 28.58 -54.17 -31.38
N PRO A 10 27.48 -54.82 -31.88
CA PRO A 10 26.05 -54.45 -32.03
C PRO A 10 25.15 -55.31 -31.08
N PRO A 11 24.40 -56.42 -31.40
CA PRO A 11 24.04 -57.14 -32.66
C PRO A 11 22.55 -56.91 -33.12
N LEU A 12 21.94 -57.84 -33.89
CA LEU A 12 20.54 -57.88 -34.40
C LEU A 12 20.08 -59.33 -34.70
N LEU A 13 18.76 -59.59 -34.79
CA LEU A 13 18.01 -60.60 -35.61
C LEU A 13 16.52 -60.59 -35.18
N HIS A 14 15.46 -60.94 -35.95
CA HIS A 14 15.31 -61.79 -37.15
C HIS A 14 14.39 -61.18 -38.26
N ARG A 15 14.34 -61.86 -39.42
CA ARG A 15 13.44 -61.71 -40.60
C ARG A 15 12.75 -63.08 -40.85
N PRO A 16 11.61 -63.22 -41.59
CA PRO A 16 11.41 -62.90 -43.03
C PRO A 16 10.13 -62.06 -43.32
N LEU A 17 9.81 -61.50 -44.51
CA LEU A 17 10.06 -61.71 -45.96
C LEU A 17 9.05 -62.60 -46.74
N ALA A 18 8.20 -61.95 -47.56
CA ALA A 18 7.54 -62.48 -48.77
C ALA A 18 7.21 -61.31 -49.74
N ARG A 19 6.90 -61.58 -51.02
CA ARG A 19 6.67 -60.59 -52.11
C ARG A 19 5.77 -61.17 -53.22
N LEU A 20 5.40 -60.34 -54.22
CA LEU A 20 4.63 -60.63 -55.47
C LEU A 20 3.09 -60.63 -55.27
N ALA A 21 2.23 -60.27 -56.23
CA ALA A 21 2.39 -59.81 -57.63
C ALA A 21 1.30 -58.78 -58.04
N THR A 22 1.19 -58.47 -59.34
CA THR A 22 0.13 -57.67 -59.99
C THR A 22 -0.71 -58.57 -60.95
N THR A 23 -1.72 -58.16 -61.75
CA THR A 23 -2.06 -56.86 -62.37
C THR A 23 -3.52 -56.84 -62.90
N ALA A 24 -4.01 -55.63 -63.24
CA ALA A 24 -4.97 -55.32 -64.33
C ALA A 24 -6.51 -55.45 -64.16
N LEU A 25 -7.16 -54.31 -64.44
CA LEU A 25 -8.46 -54.04 -65.10
C LEU A 25 -9.69 -54.94 -64.86
N ALA A 26 -10.78 -54.31 -64.38
CA ALA A 26 -11.94 -53.92 -65.22
C ALA A 26 -12.83 -52.89 -64.48
N ALA A 27 -13.79 -52.25 -65.15
CA ALA A 27 -14.59 -51.15 -64.59
C ALA A 27 -16.11 -51.38 -64.71
N LEU A 28 -16.87 -50.79 -63.78
CA LEU A 28 -18.16 -50.14 -64.07
C LEU A 28 -18.59 -49.24 -62.90
N ALA A 29 -19.47 -48.28 -63.16
CA ALA A 29 -19.81 -47.20 -62.25
C ALA A 29 -21.16 -47.41 -61.54
N ALA A 30 -21.28 -46.87 -60.34
CA ALA A 30 -22.56 -46.56 -59.70
C ALA A 30 -22.43 -45.23 -58.93
N LEU A 31 -23.23 -44.22 -59.29
CA LEU A 31 -23.36 -43.02 -58.46
C LEU A 31 -24.24 -43.36 -57.25
N ALA A 32 -23.69 -43.21 -56.05
CA ALA A 32 -24.45 -43.13 -54.82
C ALA A 32 -24.09 -41.82 -54.12
N THR A 33 -24.95 -40.82 -54.21
CA THR A 33 -24.78 -39.53 -53.53
C THR A 33 -25.03 -39.69 -52.04
N THR A 34 -24.03 -40.14 -51.29
CA THR A 34 -24.04 -40.09 -49.83
C THR A 34 -23.95 -38.63 -49.40
N LEU A 35 -25.11 -38.02 -49.14
CA LEU A 35 -25.20 -36.76 -48.41
C LEU A 35 -24.38 -36.91 -47.12
N PRO A 36 -23.49 -35.96 -46.77
CA PRO A 36 -22.88 -35.96 -45.46
C PRO A 36 -24.00 -35.73 -44.43
N SER A 37 -24.35 -36.79 -43.69
CA SER A 37 -25.24 -36.65 -42.54
C SER A 37 -24.58 -35.66 -41.59
N ALA A 38 -25.17 -34.48 -41.42
CA ALA A 38 -24.68 -33.50 -40.47
C ALA A 38 -24.65 -34.16 -39.09
N ALA A 39 -23.46 -34.29 -38.51
CA ALA A 39 -23.34 -34.73 -37.13
C ALA A 39 -24.15 -33.74 -36.28
N PRO A 40 -25.04 -34.21 -35.38
CA PRO A 40 -25.75 -33.31 -34.49
C PRO A 40 -24.71 -32.55 -33.67
N ALA A 41 -24.73 -31.22 -33.72
CA ALA A 41 -23.78 -30.40 -33.00
C ALA A 41 -23.84 -30.77 -31.51
N GLU A 42 -22.70 -31.19 -30.94
CA GLU A 42 -22.62 -31.50 -29.51
C GLU A 42 -23.02 -30.26 -28.70
N ALA A 43 -24.13 -30.36 -27.97
CA ALA A 43 -24.65 -29.25 -27.18
C ALA A 43 -23.60 -28.86 -26.12
N SER A 44 -23.11 -27.61 -26.16
CA SER A 44 -21.99 -27.20 -25.32
C SER A 44 -22.34 -27.27 -23.84
N GLU A 45 -21.73 -28.22 -23.13
CA GLU A 45 -22.08 -28.51 -21.74
C GLU A 45 -21.44 -27.51 -20.79
N ALA A 46 -22.21 -27.13 -19.76
CA ALA A 46 -21.71 -26.31 -18.67
C ALA A 46 -20.65 -27.10 -17.89
N GLY A 47 -19.40 -26.63 -17.93
CA GLY A 47 -18.32 -27.19 -17.16
C GLY A 47 -18.50 -26.95 -15.66
N ARG A 48 -17.71 -27.66 -14.84
CA ARG A 48 -17.74 -27.48 -13.38
C ARG A 48 -17.20 -26.08 -13.03
N PRO A 49 -17.89 -25.27 -12.21
CA PRO A 49 -17.36 -23.98 -11.77
C PRO A 49 -16.03 -24.14 -11.02
N THR A 50 -15.14 -23.17 -11.19
CA THR A 50 -13.78 -23.14 -10.63
C THR A 50 -13.51 -21.83 -9.90
N ALA A 51 -12.34 -21.70 -9.26
CA ALA A 51 -11.90 -20.46 -8.58
C ALA A 51 -12.96 -19.85 -7.64
N LEU A 52 -13.58 -20.70 -6.82
CA LEU A 52 -14.58 -20.29 -5.83
C LEU A 52 -13.95 -19.35 -4.79
N ARG A 53 -14.64 -18.26 -4.46
CA ARG A 53 -14.23 -17.25 -3.47
C ARG A 53 -15.37 -16.86 -2.54
N THR A 54 -15.01 -16.33 -1.37
CA THR A 54 -15.94 -15.82 -0.36
C THR A 54 -15.45 -14.44 0.09
N GLY A 55 -16.31 -13.42 0.05
CA GLY A 55 -15.94 -12.05 0.41
C GLY A 55 -14.76 -11.51 -0.40
N ALA A 56 -14.74 -11.77 -1.72
CA ALA A 56 -13.62 -11.51 -2.64
C ALA A 56 -12.30 -12.30 -2.39
N LEU A 57 -12.12 -12.95 -1.24
CA LEU A 57 -10.87 -13.61 -0.83
C LEU A 57 -10.67 -15.01 -1.43
N ARG A 58 -9.39 -15.41 -1.60
CA ARG A 58 -9.00 -16.78 -1.96
C ARG A 58 -9.04 -17.74 -0.75
N GLN A 59 -8.78 -17.23 0.45
CA GLN A 59 -8.79 -17.98 1.72
C GLN A 59 -9.52 -17.20 2.83
N ALA A 60 -10.85 -17.27 2.86
CA ALA A 60 -11.68 -16.61 3.87
C ALA A 60 -11.66 -17.38 5.22
N LEU A 61 -10.59 -17.19 6.01
CA LEU A 61 -10.42 -17.76 7.35
C LEU A 61 -10.60 -16.68 8.42
N GLY A 62 -11.66 -16.80 9.22
CA GLY A 62 -11.96 -15.91 10.34
C GLY A 62 -12.61 -14.59 9.94
N ILE A 63 -13.46 -14.58 8.91
CA ILE A 63 -14.20 -13.38 8.47
C ILE A 63 -15.37 -13.05 9.41
N ASP A 64 -15.68 -11.77 9.64
CA ASP A 64 -16.84 -11.40 10.47
C ASP A 64 -18.15 -11.26 9.69
N ASP A 65 -18.08 -11.25 8.36
CA ASP A 65 -19.26 -11.27 7.50
C ASP A 65 -20.06 -12.57 7.66
N THR A 66 -21.30 -12.44 8.14
CA THR A 66 -22.21 -13.55 8.40
C THR A 66 -23.08 -13.94 7.20
N THR A 67 -22.97 -13.22 6.07
CA THR A 67 -23.81 -13.32 4.86
C THR A 67 -23.02 -13.13 3.53
N PRO A 68 -21.76 -13.61 3.40
CA PRO A 68 -20.81 -13.09 2.40
C PRO A 68 -21.15 -13.37 0.93
N GLU A 69 -20.65 -12.51 0.02
CA GLU A 69 -20.62 -12.78 -1.41
C GLU A 69 -19.83 -14.08 -1.67
N LEU A 70 -20.50 -15.05 -2.29
CA LEU A 70 -19.91 -16.25 -2.85
C LEU A 70 -19.81 -16.07 -4.37
N SER A 71 -18.60 -16.17 -4.93
CA SER A 71 -18.37 -16.02 -6.38
C SER A 71 -17.54 -17.17 -6.95
N TRP A 72 -17.67 -17.39 -8.27
CA TRP A 72 -17.02 -18.49 -8.99
C TRP A 72 -16.67 -18.07 -10.42
N ARG A 73 -15.80 -18.83 -11.10
CA ARG A 73 -15.57 -18.70 -12.54
C ARG A 73 -16.33 -19.81 -13.29
N PRO A 74 -17.26 -19.48 -14.21
CA PRO A 74 -17.88 -20.47 -15.09
C PRO A 74 -16.83 -21.19 -15.95
N THR A 75 -17.14 -22.39 -16.42
CA THR A 75 -16.33 -23.12 -17.41
C THR A 75 -17.24 -23.79 -18.44
N THR A 76 -16.67 -24.20 -19.57
CA THR A 76 -17.38 -24.89 -20.67
C THR A 76 -16.43 -25.79 -21.45
N THR A 77 -16.99 -26.81 -22.11
CA THR A 77 -16.29 -27.62 -23.11
C THR A 77 -16.48 -27.13 -24.56
N GLY A 78 -17.34 -26.12 -24.80
CA GLY A 78 -17.67 -25.64 -26.14
C GLY A 78 -17.90 -24.12 -26.24
N ARG A 79 -18.37 -23.67 -27.41
CA ARG A 79 -18.71 -22.26 -27.67
C ARG A 79 -20.15 -21.93 -27.24
N ASP A 80 -20.44 -20.64 -27.07
CA ASP A 80 -21.76 -20.07 -26.72
C ASP A 80 -22.40 -20.57 -25.42
N THR A 81 -21.57 -20.80 -24.40
CA THR A 81 -22.02 -21.36 -23.12
C THR A 81 -22.21 -20.25 -22.08
N VAL A 82 -23.37 -19.59 -22.12
CA VAL A 82 -23.76 -18.55 -21.15
C VAL A 82 -24.53 -19.15 -19.97
N GLN A 83 -24.11 -18.85 -18.73
CA GLN A 83 -24.85 -19.22 -17.51
C GLN A 83 -26.25 -18.59 -17.53
N ARG A 84 -27.28 -19.38 -17.22
CA ARG A 84 -28.67 -18.92 -17.07
C ARG A 84 -29.24 -19.17 -15.67
N ALA A 85 -28.67 -20.12 -14.93
CA ALA A 85 -29.03 -20.37 -13.53
C ALA A 85 -27.86 -20.98 -12.75
N TYR A 86 -27.92 -20.86 -11.43
CA TYR A 86 -27.02 -21.54 -10.49
C TYR A 86 -27.79 -22.27 -9.39
N ARG A 87 -27.08 -23.12 -8.64
CA ARG A 87 -27.52 -23.65 -7.34
C ARG A 87 -26.30 -23.75 -6.43
N VAL A 88 -26.34 -23.06 -5.30
CA VAL A 88 -25.34 -23.14 -4.23
C VAL A 88 -25.86 -24.08 -3.14
N GLN A 89 -24.96 -24.84 -2.54
CA GLN A 89 -25.19 -25.61 -1.32
C GLN A 89 -24.11 -25.30 -0.30
N ALA A 90 -24.50 -25.08 0.96
CA ALA A 90 -23.60 -24.87 2.09
C ALA A 90 -23.94 -25.82 3.25
N ALA A 91 -22.92 -26.30 3.95
CA ALA A 91 -23.05 -27.30 5.00
C ALA A 91 -21.94 -27.19 6.06
N THR A 92 -22.19 -27.74 7.24
CA THR A 92 -21.23 -27.87 8.35
C THR A 92 -20.07 -28.83 8.05
N SER A 93 -20.15 -29.64 6.98
CA SER A 93 -19.11 -30.59 6.58
C SER A 93 -19.20 -30.97 5.10
N ALA A 94 -18.05 -31.29 4.49
CA ALA A 94 -18.00 -31.83 3.12
C ALA A 94 -18.86 -33.09 2.96
N ALA A 95 -18.82 -34.03 3.91
CA ALA A 95 -19.58 -35.28 3.87
C ALA A 95 -21.11 -35.06 3.77
N ARG A 96 -21.64 -33.96 4.33
CA ARG A 96 -23.05 -33.58 4.16
C ARG A 96 -23.36 -33.09 2.75
N LEU A 97 -22.46 -32.33 2.12
CA LEU A 97 -22.57 -31.99 0.70
C LEU A 97 -22.52 -33.28 -0.15
N ASP A 98 -21.57 -34.17 0.09
CA ASP A 98 -21.38 -35.40 -0.69
C ASP A 98 -22.59 -36.34 -0.58
N ALA A 99 -23.19 -36.45 0.61
CA ALA A 99 -24.46 -37.15 0.85
C ALA A 99 -25.71 -36.41 0.28
N GLY A 100 -25.55 -35.22 -0.29
CA GLY A 100 -26.64 -34.42 -0.86
C GLY A 100 -27.57 -33.77 0.17
N ARG A 101 -27.12 -33.64 1.43
CA ARG A 101 -27.91 -33.15 2.58
C ARG A 101 -27.27 -31.91 3.22
N PRO A 102 -27.24 -30.75 2.52
CA PRO A 102 -26.79 -29.50 3.11
C PRO A 102 -27.64 -29.13 4.33
N ASP A 103 -27.01 -28.55 5.34
CA ASP A 103 -27.60 -28.21 6.64
C ASP A 103 -27.40 -26.75 7.07
N LEU A 104 -26.94 -25.89 6.16
CA LEU A 104 -26.86 -24.44 6.35
C LEU A 104 -27.59 -23.68 5.22
N TRP A 105 -27.43 -24.14 3.96
CA TRP A 105 -28.11 -23.52 2.83
C TRP A 105 -28.26 -24.45 1.63
N ASP A 106 -29.38 -24.32 0.91
CA ASP A 106 -29.52 -24.73 -0.47
C ASP A 106 -30.34 -23.68 -1.22
N SER A 107 -29.77 -23.02 -2.21
CA SER A 107 -30.43 -21.91 -2.92
C SER A 107 -31.57 -22.36 -3.85
N GLY A 108 -31.74 -23.65 -4.09
CA GLY A 108 -32.51 -24.14 -5.23
C GLY A 108 -31.90 -23.71 -6.57
N LYS A 109 -32.63 -23.88 -7.69
CA LYS A 109 -32.19 -23.40 -9.01
C LYS A 109 -32.57 -21.93 -9.16
N VAL A 110 -31.64 -21.02 -8.88
CA VAL A 110 -31.82 -19.56 -9.00
C VAL A 110 -31.54 -19.13 -10.44
N GLY A 111 -32.49 -18.45 -11.07
CA GLY A 111 -32.32 -17.88 -12.42
C GLY A 111 -31.43 -16.63 -12.38
N SER A 112 -30.16 -16.78 -12.77
CA SER A 112 -29.21 -15.66 -12.89
C SER A 112 -28.04 -16.02 -13.81
N ALA A 113 -27.60 -15.04 -14.60
CA ALA A 113 -26.39 -15.12 -15.42
C ALA A 113 -25.13 -14.61 -14.69
N ALA A 114 -25.27 -13.98 -13.52
CA ALA A 114 -24.13 -13.50 -12.74
C ALA A 114 -23.44 -14.68 -12.03
N PRO A 115 -22.10 -14.77 -12.04
CA PRO A 115 -21.36 -15.87 -11.43
C PRO A 115 -21.08 -15.61 -9.94
N ARG A 116 -22.10 -15.09 -9.23
CA ARG A 116 -22.07 -14.72 -7.81
C ARG A 116 -23.43 -14.90 -7.14
N ALA A 117 -23.42 -15.08 -5.82
CA ALA A 117 -24.58 -15.09 -4.95
C ALA A 117 -24.17 -14.61 -3.54
N GLY A 118 -24.92 -13.70 -2.92
CA GLY A 118 -24.81 -13.50 -1.47
C GLY A 118 -25.29 -14.75 -0.72
N TYR A 119 -24.65 -15.09 0.40
CA TYR A 119 -25.10 -16.20 1.23
C TYR A 119 -26.47 -15.87 1.86
N ALA A 120 -27.50 -16.62 1.48
CA ALA A 120 -28.88 -16.44 1.94
C ALA A 120 -29.42 -17.70 2.66
N GLY A 121 -28.57 -18.37 3.43
CA GLY A 121 -28.94 -19.47 4.33
C GLY A 121 -29.15 -19.03 5.77
N ASP A 122 -29.13 -19.98 6.70
CA ASP A 122 -29.20 -19.67 8.14
C ASP A 122 -28.03 -18.76 8.53
N ARG A 123 -28.33 -17.63 9.20
CA ARG A 123 -27.34 -16.60 9.55
C ARG A 123 -26.19 -17.22 10.36
N LEU A 124 -24.97 -17.05 9.87
CA LEU A 124 -23.80 -17.67 10.46
C LEU A 124 -23.49 -17.06 11.84
N GLY A 125 -23.18 -17.93 12.80
CA GLY A 125 -22.61 -17.52 14.08
C GLY A 125 -21.09 -17.40 14.01
N PRO A 126 -20.43 -17.00 15.12
CA PRO A 126 -18.97 -16.98 15.22
C PRO A 126 -18.36 -18.38 15.08
N ARG A 127 -17.09 -18.47 14.66
CA ARG A 127 -16.30 -19.72 14.58
C ARG A 127 -16.91 -20.80 13.65
N THR A 128 -17.83 -20.42 12.77
CA THR A 128 -18.60 -21.36 11.94
C THR A 128 -17.83 -21.68 10.67
N ARG A 129 -17.29 -22.90 10.57
CA ARG A 129 -16.72 -23.40 9.31
C ARG A 129 -17.84 -23.84 8.37
N VAL A 130 -17.88 -23.22 7.19
CA VAL A 130 -18.85 -23.49 6.13
C VAL A 130 -18.14 -24.14 4.94
N TYR A 131 -18.57 -25.35 4.59
CA TYR A 131 -18.21 -26.00 3.34
C TYR A 131 -19.29 -25.65 2.31
N TRP A 132 -18.91 -25.12 1.15
CA TRP A 132 -19.88 -24.76 0.11
C TRP A 132 -19.45 -25.18 -1.29
N ARG A 133 -20.42 -25.41 -2.17
CA ARG A 133 -20.20 -25.76 -3.57
C ARG A 133 -21.30 -25.18 -4.45
N VAL A 134 -21.00 -25.01 -5.74
CA VAL A 134 -21.94 -24.48 -6.73
C VAL A 134 -21.99 -25.35 -7.97
N LYS A 135 -23.16 -25.41 -8.61
CA LYS A 135 -23.32 -25.90 -9.98
C LYS A 135 -24.19 -24.94 -10.79
N VAL A 136 -24.03 -24.98 -12.10
CA VAL A 136 -24.62 -24.02 -13.03
C VAL A 136 -25.41 -24.70 -14.14
N TRP A 137 -26.27 -23.95 -14.81
CA TRP A 137 -26.97 -24.35 -16.02
C TRP A 137 -26.65 -23.36 -17.14
N ALA A 138 -26.40 -23.85 -18.34
CA ALA A 138 -26.15 -23.06 -19.54
C ALA A 138 -26.95 -23.58 -20.75
N GLY A 139 -26.89 -22.84 -21.85
CA GLY A 139 -27.62 -23.14 -23.08
C GLY A 139 -29.10 -22.71 -23.05
N GLY A 140 -29.81 -23.00 -24.14
CA GLY A 140 -31.26 -22.80 -24.27
C GLY A 140 -32.09 -24.02 -23.83
N GLY A 141 -33.39 -23.81 -23.60
CA GLY A 141 -34.30 -24.85 -23.14
C GLY A 141 -34.12 -25.18 -21.65
N ALA A 142 -34.33 -26.45 -21.25
CA ALA A 142 -34.23 -26.88 -19.85
C ALA A 142 -32.82 -26.68 -19.23
N GLY A 143 -31.79 -26.75 -20.09
CA GLY A 143 -30.37 -26.69 -19.76
C GLY A 143 -29.87 -27.95 -19.05
N ARG A 144 -28.74 -28.52 -19.49
CA ARG A 144 -28.06 -29.55 -18.70
C ARG A 144 -27.36 -28.87 -17.52
N ALA A 145 -27.49 -29.45 -16.32
CA ALA A 145 -26.74 -29.00 -15.16
C ALA A 145 -25.27 -29.39 -15.32
N SER A 146 -24.35 -28.50 -14.94
CA SER A 146 -22.96 -28.88 -14.71
C SER A 146 -22.83 -29.92 -13.60
N GLY A 147 -21.70 -30.60 -13.55
CA GLY A 147 -21.25 -31.20 -12.30
C GLY A 147 -21.07 -30.11 -11.21
N TRP A 148 -21.14 -30.51 -9.94
CA TRP A 148 -20.73 -29.63 -8.85
C TRP A 148 -19.27 -29.22 -8.98
N SER A 149 -18.94 -28.00 -8.55
CA SER A 149 -17.57 -27.60 -8.23
C SER A 149 -16.95 -28.54 -7.19
N ALA A 150 -15.62 -28.48 -7.05
CA ALA A 150 -15.02 -28.88 -5.79
C ALA A 150 -15.60 -28.02 -4.65
N PRO A 151 -15.83 -28.55 -3.43
CA PRO A 151 -16.22 -27.73 -2.30
C PRO A 151 -15.10 -26.73 -1.94
N SER A 152 -15.47 -25.47 -1.80
CA SER A 152 -14.64 -24.46 -1.13
C SER A 152 -15.02 -24.38 0.36
N VAL A 153 -14.17 -23.73 1.15
CA VAL A 153 -14.35 -23.59 2.60
C VAL A 153 -14.08 -22.14 2.99
N PHE A 154 -14.99 -21.58 3.79
CA PHE A 154 -14.71 -20.39 4.58
C PHE A 154 -15.06 -20.65 6.05
N GLU A 155 -14.65 -19.75 6.92
CA GLU A 155 -14.85 -19.88 8.36
C GLU A 155 -15.05 -18.51 8.98
N THR A 156 -16.10 -18.32 9.77
CA THR A 156 -16.34 -17.03 10.43
C THR A 156 -15.44 -16.85 11.66
N GLY A 157 -15.16 -15.59 11.99
CA GLY A 157 -14.29 -15.17 13.08
C GLY A 157 -15.03 -15.02 14.41
N LEU A 158 -14.65 -13.98 15.15
CA LEU A 158 -15.24 -13.54 16.42
C LEU A 158 -16.23 -12.40 16.13
N THR A 159 -17.32 -12.75 15.47
CA THR A 159 -18.35 -11.88 14.82
C THR A 159 -19.03 -10.83 15.70
N SER A 160 -18.66 -10.71 16.99
CA SER A 160 -19.16 -9.68 17.90
C SER A 160 -18.21 -9.50 19.10
N PRO A 161 -18.16 -8.32 19.76
CA PRO A 161 -17.23 -8.09 20.87
C PRO A 161 -17.33 -9.11 22.02
N LYS A 162 -18.54 -9.62 22.30
CA LYS A 162 -18.80 -10.70 23.30
C LYS A 162 -18.17 -12.05 22.96
N ASP A 163 -17.67 -12.25 21.74
CA ASP A 163 -16.94 -13.46 21.34
C ASP A 163 -15.49 -13.47 21.84
N TRP A 164 -14.96 -12.31 22.25
CA TRP A 164 -13.71 -12.20 22.96
C TRP A 164 -13.95 -12.40 24.48
N SER A 165 -13.11 -13.22 25.09
CA SER A 165 -12.85 -13.18 26.54
C SER A 165 -11.37 -12.86 26.83
N ALA A 166 -10.74 -12.18 25.88
CA ALA A 166 -9.38 -11.64 25.98
C ALA A 166 -9.44 -10.18 26.40
N GLN A 167 -8.44 -9.74 27.14
CA GLN A 167 -8.24 -8.36 27.54
C GLN A 167 -7.06 -7.78 26.77
N TRP A 168 -7.14 -6.48 26.44
CA TRP A 168 -5.97 -5.75 25.95
C TRP A 168 -4.91 -5.71 27.04
N ILE A 169 -3.68 -6.11 26.71
CA ILE A 169 -2.53 -6.07 27.64
C ILE A 169 -1.37 -5.27 27.07
N GLY A 170 -0.69 -4.53 27.93
CA GLY A 170 0.51 -3.75 27.62
C GLY A 170 1.67 -4.10 28.56
N HIS A 171 2.89 -3.71 28.16
CA HIS A 171 4.07 -3.79 29.04
C HIS A 171 4.11 -2.55 29.97
N PRO A 172 4.37 -2.69 31.28
CA PRO A 172 4.25 -1.58 32.24
C PRO A 172 4.99 -0.28 31.86
N ASP A 173 6.23 -0.39 31.37
CA ASP A 173 7.04 0.80 31.06
C ASP A 173 6.65 1.47 29.73
N TRP A 174 5.88 0.79 28.88
CA TRP A 174 5.46 1.24 27.54
C TRP A 174 4.13 2.01 27.55
N GLN A 175 3.57 2.29 28.73
CA GLN A 175 2.40 3.16 28.90
C GLN A 175 2.82 4.64 28.78
N LEU A 176 3.40 5.02 27.64
CA LEU A 176 4.04 6.32 27.42
C LEU A 176 3.02 7.46 27.32
N SER A 177 1.83 7.19 26.77
CA SER A 177 0.73 8.18 26.70
C SER A 177 0.33 8.77 28.06
N GLY A 178 0.41 7.98 29.14
CA GLY A 178 0.12 8.39 30.51
C GLY A 178 1.35 8.78 31.34
N ARG A 179 2.54 8.89 30.73
CA ARG A 179 3.81 9.00 31.45
C ARG A 179 4.38 10.41 31.39
N GLN A 180 4.70 10.96 32.57
CA GLN A 180 5.42 12.23 32.69
C GLN A 180 6.94 12.01 32.69
N VAL A 181 7.68 13.00 32.16
CA VAL A 181 9.14 13.11 32.31
C VAL A 181 9.44 13.64 33.71
N THR A 182 10.37 13.01 34.43
CA THR A 182 10.76 13.43 35.78
C THR A 182 11.99 14.35 35.71
N PRO A 183 11.88 15.64 36.12
CA PRO A 183 13.02 16.54 36.18
C PRO A 183 13.91 16.25 37.39
N VAL A 184 15.14 16.77 37.36
CA VAL A 184 15.96 16.94 38.56
C VAL A 184 15.63 18.30 39.16
N VAL A 185 15.14 18.31 40.40
CA VAL A 185 14.83 19.53 41.14
C VAL A 185 16.07 19.98 41.92
N VAL A 186 16.57 21.17 41.61
CA VAL A 186 17.60 21.86 42.40
C VAL A 186 16.89 22.80 43.37
N GLU A 187 16.85 22.42 44.65
CA GLU A 187 16.38 23.28 45.73
C GLU A 187 17.43 24.37 46.04
N LEU A 188 16.99 25.62 46.20
CA LEU A 188 17.81 26.79 46.52
C LEU A 188 17.36 27.38 47.87
N PRO A 189 18.17 28.26 48.50
CA PRO A 189 17.64 29.26 49.43
C PRO A 189 16.55 30.11 48.74
N LYS A 190 15.51 30.55 49.48
CA LYS A 190 14.49 31.44 48.91
C LYS A 190 15.13 32.73 48.42
N THR A 191 15.21 32.85 47.10
CA THR A 191 15.96 33.86 46.37
C THR A 191 15.00 34.85 45.70
N THR A 192 15.42 36.10 45.60
CA THR A 192 14.77 37.12 44.78
C THR A 192 15.83 37.64 43.81
N ALA A 193 15.66 37.37 42.50
CA ALA A 193 16.63 37.71 41.46
C ALA A 193 15.95 37.80 40.09
N ARG A 194 16.62 38.39 39.08
CA ARG A 194 16.14 38.44 37.69
C ARG A 194 16.79 37.38 36.78
N TYR A 195 18.02 37.00 37.05
CA TYR A 195 18.79 36.08 36.21
C TYR A 195 19.12 34.81 36.99
N VAL A 196 18.92 33.67 36.33
CA VAL A 196 19.35 32.35 36.78
C VAL A 196 20.38 31.83 35.77
N ARG A 197 21.50 31.30 36.26
CA ARG A 197 22.53 30.71 35.41
C ARG A 197 22.89 29.32 35.91
N LEU A 198 22.88 28.37 34.98
CA LEU A 198 23.49 27.05 35.16
C LEU A 198 24.93 27.14 34.67
N ASP A 199 25.90 26.78 35.51
CA ASP A 199 27.32 26.65 35.15
C ASP A 199 27.73 25.17 35.27
N VAL A 200 27.87 24.48 34.13
CA VAL A 200 28.18 23.04 34.10
C VAL A 200 29.68 22.81 33.97
N THR A 201 30.25 22.02 34.89
CA THR A 201 31.67 21.67 34.93
C THR A 201 31.95 20.21 34.58
N ARG A 202 30.95 19.32 34.68
CA ARG A 202 31.06 17.93 34.18
C ARG A 202 29.82 17.47 33.42
N LEU A 203 30.05 16.96 32.21
CA LEU A 203 29.06 16.46 31.26
C LEU A 203 28.62 15.02 31.55
N GLY A 204 27.46 14.67 31.00
CA GLY A 204 26.80 13.37 31.17
C GLY A 204 27.38 12.21 30.38
N LEU A 205 26.56 11.15 30.29
CA LEU A 205 26.85 10.01 29.42
C LEU A 205 26.90 10.46 27.95
N PRO A 206 27.86 9.93 27.16
CA PRO A 206 27.96 10.26 25.75
C PRO A 206 26.88 9.58 24.90
N LEU A 207 26.71 10.06 23.68
CA LEU A 207 25.88 9.45 22.63
C LEU A 207 26.74 9.19 21.38
N ALA A 208 26.31 8.27 20.51
CA ALA A 208 26.90 8.07 19.19
C ALA A 208 26.12 8.90 18.18
N GLU A 209 26.74 9.95 17.63
CA GLU A 209 26.08 10.96 16.79
C GLU A 209 26.58 10.91 15.33
N GLY A 210 25.69 11.15 14.36
CA GLY A 210 26.05 11.18 12.95
C GLY A 210 26.54 9.83 12.41
N ASP A 211 27.39 9.85 11.37
CA ASP A 211 27.80 8.68 10.60
C ASP A 211 28.88 7.77 11.24
N PHE A 212 29.48 8.17 12.37
CA PHE A 212 30.61 7.46 12.98
C PHE A 212 30.31 6.95 14.39
N PRO A 213 30.95 5.86 14.84
CA PRO A 213 30.74 5.27 16.18
C PRO A 213 31.44 6.05 17.32
N ALA A 214 31.89 7.28 17.07
CA ALA A 214 32.59 8.10 18.05
C ALA A 214 31.60 8.64 19.09
N LEU A 215 31.84 8.32 20.37
CA LEU A 215 30.99 8.73 21.50
C LEU A 215 31.29 10.18 21.91
N THR A 216 30.41 11.11 21.54
CA THR A 216 30.50 12.54 21.87
C THR A 216 29.74 12.87 23.17
N ARG A 217 30.18 13.91 23.88
CA ARG A 217 29.51 14.44 25.07
C ARG A 217 28.97 15.83 24.81
N ARG A 218 27.81 16.13 25.38
CA ARG A 218 27.15 17.44 25.34
C ARG A 218 26.47 17.72 26.67
N LEU A 219 26.17 18.99 26.93
CA LEU A 219 25.08 19.36 27.81
C LEU A 219 23.79 19.35 26.98
N GLN A 220 22.80 18.56 27.38
CA GLN A 220 21.46 18.53 26.78
C GLN A 220 20.38 18.56 27.86
N LEU A 221 19.41 19.45 27.66
CA LEU A 221 18.26 19.67 28.54
C LEU A 221 17.03 19.89 27.66
N ALA A 222 15.92 19.22 27.97
CA ALA A 222 14.67 19.37 27.23
C ALA A 222 13.97 20.70 27.57
N GLU A 223 13.95 21.05 28.86
CA GLU A 223 13.32 22.25 29.41
C GLU A 223 14.00 22.61 30.74
N VAL A 224 14.00 23.88 31.13
CA VAL A 224 14.47 24.40 32.41
C VAL A 224 13.43 25.35 33.00
N GLU A 225 12.74 24.90 34.05
CA GLU A 225 11.77 25.74 34.76
C GLU A 225 12.38 26.39 36.01
N VAL A 226 11.82 27.52 36.43
CA VAL A 226 12.13 28.24 37.67
C VAL A 226 10.82 28.49 38.44
N ARG A 227 10.72 27.99 39.67
CA ARG A 227 9.47 27.93 40.46
C ARG A 227 9.69 28.40 41.92
N ASP A 228 8.64 28.88 42.58
CA ASP A 228 8.60 29.08 44.05
C ASP A 228 7.79 27.94 44.70
N SER A 229 8.40 27.21 45.63
CA SER A 229 7.75 26.14 46.40
C SER A 229 6.53 26.58 47.21
N ALA A 230 6.35 27.89 47.43
CA ALA A 230 5.17 28.47 48.06
C ALA A 230 3.94 28.53 47.14
N ASP A 231 4.12 28.38 45.82
CA ASP A 231 3.03 28.29 44.83
C ASP A 231 3.36 27.20 43.78
N PRO A 232 3.20 25.90 44.10
CA PRO A 232 3.59 24.79 43.22
C PRO A 232 2.79 24.71 41.90
N GLU A 233 1.57 25.24 41.90
CA GLU A 233 0.70 25.35 40.71
C GLU A 233 0.90 26.69 39.97
N GLY A 234 1.70 27.59 40.54
CA GLY A 234 2.05 28.89 39.98
C GLY A 234 2.86 28.77 38.67
N PRO A 235 2.93 29.84 37.86
CA PRO A 235 3.57 29.80 36.55
C PRO A 235 5.05 29.46 36.65
N ASP A 236 5.58 28.78 35.64
CA ASP A 236 7.02 28.78 35.40
C ASP A 236 7.49 30.20 35.07
N LEU A 237 8.48 30.66 35.83
CA LEU A 237 9.08 31.99 35.70
C LEU A 237 10.08 32.05 34.54
N ALA A 238 10.61 30.91 34.10
CA ALA A 238 11.51 30.82 32.97
C ALA A 238 10.79 30.92 31.61
N LYS A 239 9.50 30.57 31.54
CA LYS A 239 8.78 30.37 30.27
C LYS A 239 8.90 31.53 29.29
N GLY A 240 9.49 31.27 28.14
CA GLY A 240 9.82 32.22 27.08
C GLY A 240 10.83 33.29 27.51
N ALA A 241 11.74 33.00 28.43
CA ALA A 241 12.88 33.84 28.81
C ALA A 241 13.82 34.07 27.62
N ALA A 242 14.61 35.15 27.68
CA ALA A 242 15.78 35.24 26.81
C ALA A 242 16.88 34.34 27.37
N VAL A 243 17.42 33.44 26.53
CA VAL A 243 18.43 32.46 26.93
C VAL A 243 19.75 32.73 26.24
N THR A 244 20.79 33.01 27.03
CA THR A 244 22.16 33.23 26.57
C THR A 244 23.02 32.05 27.00
N ALA A 245 23.49 31.26 26.03
CA ALA A 245 24.42 30.16 26.26
C ALA A 245 25.85 30.57 25.87
N SER A 246 26.84 30.13 26.65
CA SER A 246 28.28 30.20 26.31
C SER A 246 28.61 29.55 24.96
N GLU A 247 27.87 28.50 24.61
CA GLU A 247 27.90 27.86 23.31
C GLU A 247 26.61 27.10 23.01
N SER A 248 26.39 26.72 21.74
CA SER A 248 25.22 25.96 21.30
C SER A 248 25.54 25.13 20.05
N ASN A 249 24.83 24.02 19.87
CA ASN A 249 24.73 23.28 18.61
C ASN A 249 23.32 23.49 18.03
N THR A 250 23.13 24.65 17.40
CA THR A 250 21.83 25.11 16.91
C THR A 250 21.34 24.26 15.73
N VAL A 251 20.26 23.51 15.94
CA VAL A 251 19.47 22.83 14.90
C VAL A 251 18.09 23.47 14.90
N ARG A 252 17.79 24.28 13.87
CA ARG A 252 16.65 25.22 13.92
C ARG A 252 15.31 24.51 14.15
N LYS A 253 14.52 25.00 15.12
CA LYS A 253 13.28 24.42 15.66
C LYS A 253 13.41 23.08 16.41
N THR A 254 14.63 22.56 16.60
CA THR A 254 14.87 21.29 17.31
C THR A 254 15.76 21.50 18.52
N TRP A 255 16.98 22.02 18.32
CA TRP A 255 17.94 22.32 19.37
C TRP A 255 18.32 23.80 19.31
N GLU A 256 17.79 24.63 20.21
CA GLU A 256 18.13 26.07 20.30
C GLU A 256 18.10 26.52 21.77
N PRO A 257 18.91 27.51 22.21
CA PRO A 257 18.87 27.98 23.59
C PRO A 257 17.47 28.44 24.06
N ALA A 258 16.69 29.06 23.16
CA ALA A 258 15.33 29.51 23.46
C ALA A 258 14.30 28.37 23.63
N LEU A 259 14.62 27.14 23.20
CA LEU A 259 13.78 25.95 23.39
C LEU A 259 14.02 25.24 24.72
N ALA A 260 14.96 25.72 25.55
CA ALA A 260 15.13 25.24 26.92
C ALA A 260 14.20 25.92 27.94
N VAL A 261 13.28 26.77 27.46
CA VAL A 261 12.31 27.51 28.27
C VAL A 261 10.96 27.68 27.52
N ASP A 262 10.64 26.82 26.56
CA ASP A 262 9.40 26.97 25.76
C ASP A 262 8.16 26.36 26.44
N GLY A 263 8.38 25.63 27.55
CA GLY A 263 7.40 24.91 28.33
C GLY A 263 7.02 23.54 27.79
N LEU A 264 7.85 22.94 26.92
CA LEU A 264 7.62 21.63 26.31
C LEU A 264 8.53 20.55 26.93
N THR A 265 8.12 20.02 28.08
CA THR A 265 8.93 19.14 28.96
C THR A 265 9.24 17.72 28.43
N ASN A 266 8.86 17.35 27.20
CA ASN A 266 9.00 15.98 26.69
C ASN A 266 9.44 15.89 25.21
N SER A 267 10.75 15.99 24.95
CA SER A 267 11.33 15.86 23.59
C SER A 267 10.92 14.58 22.84
N GLY A 268 10.53 13.53 23.56
CA GLY A 268 10.03 12.26 23.02
C GLY A 268 8.66 12.33 22.34
N ALA A 269 7.86 13.37 22.62
CA ALA A 269 6.48 13.52 22.16
C ALA A 269 6.26 14.68 21.17
N GLN A 270 7.30 15.46 20.85
CA GLN A 270 7.16 16.76 20.17
C GLN A 270 8.24 17.00 19.10
N THR A 271 8.29 18.22 18.54
CA THR A 271 9.27 18.64 17.51
C THR A 271 10.48 19.36 18.07
N ALA A 272 10.30 20.23 19.07
CA ALA A 272 11.38 20.85 19.83
C ALA A 272 12.01 19.85 20.81
N ALA A 273 13.34 19.77 20.85
CA ALA A 273 14.07 18.84 21.70
C ALA A 273 14.78 19.52 22.89
N GLY A 274 14.91 20.85 22.86
CA GLY A 274 15.44 21.67 23.95
C GLY A 274 16.73 22.41 23.58
N TYR A 275 17.69 22.48 24.51
CA TYR A 275 19.04 23.02 24.27
C TYR A 275 20.09 21.91 24.17
N ALA A 276 21.09 22.13 23.30
CA ALA A 276 22.28 21.30 23.18
C ALA A 276 23.56 22.15 23.05
N SER A 277 24.63 21.79 23.77
CA SER A 277 25.97 22.38 23.61
C SER A 277 26.70 21.86 22.37
N LYS A 278 27.91 22.39 22.11
CA LYS A 278 28.83 21.78 21.12
C LYS A 278 29.30 20.39 21.62
N PRO A 279 29.82 19.52 20.74
CA PRO A 279 30.32 18.22 21.16
C PRO A 279 31.71 18.35 21.80
N HIS A 280 31.90 17.65 22.92
CA HIS A 280 33.15 17.53 23.66
C HIS A 280 33.62 16.06 23.65
N PRO A 281 34.94 15.79 23.63
CA PRO A 281 35.47 14.44 23.76
C PRO A 281 35.35 13.95 25.22
N ASP A 282 35.79 14.78 26.16
CA ASP A 282 35.88 14.46 27.58
C ASP A 282 34.63 14.88 28.37
N ALA A 283 34.49 14.32 29.57
CA ALA A 283 33.41 14.69 30.48
C ALA A 283 33.72 15.96 31.27
N ASP A 284 35.00 16.25 31.53
CA ASP A 284 35.41 17.41 32.33
C ASP A 284 35.53 18.66 31.47
N VAL A 285 34.74 19.68 31.78
CA VAL A 285 34.74 21.00 31.13
C VAL A 285 35.01 22.11 32.15
N SER A 286 35.54 21.78 33.34
CA SER A 286 35.74 22.72 34.45
C SER A 286 36.68 23.90 34.13
N ALA A 287 37.58 23.75 33.16
CA ALA A 287 38.45 24.82 32.66
C ALA A 287 37.70 25.91 31.88
N THR A 288 36.61 25.55 31.20
CA THR A 288 35.73 26.46 30.45
C THR A 288 34.28 26.01 30.64
N PRO A 289 33.65 26.28 31.80
CA PRO A 289 32.33 25.75 32.14
C PRO A 289 31.26 26.15 31.11
N ILE A 290 30.38 25.21 30.76
CA ILE A 290 29.28 25.48 29.85
C ILE A 290 28.18 26.21 30.62
N THR A 291 28.06 27.50 30.37
CA THR A 291 27.07 28.37 31.00
C THR A 291 25.79 28.48 30.17
N LEU A 292 24.64 28.48 30.84
CA LEU A 292 23.31 28.72 30.28
C LEU A 292 22.59 29.73 31.19
N THR A 293 22.36 30.95 30.70
CA THR A 293 21.79 32.07 31.46
C THR A 293 20.38 32.40 31.00
N LEU A 294 19.42 32.41 31.93
CA LEU A 294 18.02 32.74 31.72
C LEU A 294 17.74 34.16 32.24
N ASP A 295 17.15 35.02 31.42
CA ASP A 295 16.56 36.28 31.85
C ASP A 295 15.06 36.11 32.12
N LEU A 296 14.65 36.11 33.39
CA LEU A 296 13.25 35.98 33.83
C LEU A 296 12.40 37.23 33.50
N LYS A 297 12.92 38.17 32.70
CA LYS A 297 12.35 39.47 32.25
C LYS A 297 12.19 40.51 33.36
N GLN A 298 11.94 40.07 34.58
CA GLN A 298 11.78 40.87 35.79
C GLN A 298 12.40 40.16 36.99
N THR A 299 12.69 40.88 38.05
CA THR A 299 13.08 40.28 39.33
C THR A 299 11.90 39.49 39.90
N ALA A 300 12.09 38.20 40.13
CA ALA A 300 11.08 37.28 40.65
C ALA A 300 11.59 36.58 41.91
N ARG A 301 10.66 36.02 42.70
CA ARG A 301 10.97 35.16 43.85
C ARG A 301 10.85 33.70 43.45
N PHE A 302 11.83 32.89 43.84
CA PHE A 302 11.87 31.46 43.56
C PHE A 302 12.79 30.73 44.56
N ASP A 303 12.68 29.41 44.60
CA ASP A 303 13.62 28.53 45.32
C ASP A 303 13.86 27.20 44.63
N ARG A 304 13.35 27.00 43.41
CA ARG A 304 13.53 25.76 42.65
C ARG A 304 13.93 26.04 41.22
N VAL A 305 14.88 25.26 40.72
CA VAL A 305 15.20 25.14 39.30
C VAL A 305 15.02 23.67 38.90
N LEU A 306 14.18 23.40 37.91
CA LEU A 306 13.82 22.05 37.48
C LEU A 306 14.48 21.78 36.12
N LEU A 307 15.41 20.83 36.08
CA LEU A 307 16.14 20.46 34.87
C LEU A 307 15.50 19.21 34.25
N TYR A 308 14.84 19.36 33.10
CA TYR A 308 14.19 18.24 32.41
C TYR A 308 15.18 17.48 31.51
N PRO A 309 15.31 16.15 31.68
CA PRO A 309 16.12 15.33 30.78
C PRO A 309 15.48 15.18 29.40
N ARG A 310 16.31 14.93 28.39
CA ARG A 310 15.81 14.53 27.07
C ARG A 310 15.16 13.15 27.10
N ALA A 311 14.10 12.98 26.33
CA ALA A 311 13.16 11.87 26.35
C ALA A 311 13.00 11.15 24.98
N ASP A 312 13.82 11.51 24.00
CA ASP A 312 13.75 11.12 22.58
C ASP A 312 14.81 10.08 22.15
N VAL A 313 15.76 9.73 23.02
CA VAL A 313 16.79 8.72 22.75
C VAL A 313 17.38 8.17 24.05
N LEU A 314 18.05 7.03 23.96
CA LEU A 314 18.79 6.40 25.05
C LEU A 314 20.25 6.12 24.63
N THR A 315 21.13 5.96 25.60
CA THR A 315 22.41 5.26 25.39
C THR A 315 22.17 3.78 25.04
N ALA A 316 23.18 3.10 24.49
CA ALA A 316 23.08 1.67 24.15
C ALA A 316 22.74 0.76 25.35
N ASP A 317 23.03 1.21 26.57
CA ASP A 317 22.67 0.54 27.83
C ASP A 317 21.38 1.09 28.50
N GLY A 318 20.57 1.84 27.75
CA GLY A 318 19.21 2.23 28.13
C GLY A 318 19.10 3.40 29.12
N ARG A 319 20.09 4.30 29.17
CA ARG A 319 20.16 5.45 30.09
C ARG A 319 20.00 6.78 29.36
N VAL A 320 19.74 7.86 30.11
CA VAL A 320 19.66 9.22 29.56
C VAL A 320 21.05 9.77 29.20
N PRO A 321 21.32 10.15 27.94
CA PRO A 321 22.56 10.83 27.55
C PRO A 321 22.50 12.34 27.80
N GLY A 322 23.68 12.99 27.84
CA GLY A 322 23.82 14.46 27.81
C GLY A 322 23.40 15.25 29.07
N PHE A 323 22.79 14.61 30.08
CA PHE A 323 22.38 15.28 31.32
C PHE A 323 23.59 15.66 32.21
N PRO A 324 23.67 16.86 32.82
CA PRO A 324 24.85 17.31 33.55
C PRO A 324 25.10 16.52 34.85
N VAL A 325 26.38 16.39 35.23
CA VAL A 325 26.85 15.60 36.40
C VAL A 325 27.34 16.49 37.54
N ASP A 326 28.18 17.48 37.24
CA ASP A 326 28.67 18.47 38.20
C ASP A 326 28.36 19.87 37.67
N TYR A 327 27.68 20.68 38.47
CA TYR A 327 27.21 22.01 38.07
C TYR A 327 26.83 22.88 39.27
N THR A 328 26.80 24.20 39.07
CA THR A 328 26.23 25.16 40.02
C THR A 328 25.05 25.90 39.41
N VAL A 329 24.07 26.23 40.25
CA VAL A 329 23.02 27.21 39.94
C VAL A 329 23.36 28.50 40.65
N ALA A 330 23.49 29.59 39.89
CA ALA A 330 23.87 30.90 40.38
C ALA A 330 22.87 31.98 39.93
N THR A 331 22.77 33.06 40.68
CA THR A 331 21.73 34.10 40.47
C THR A 331 22.29 35.52 40.49
N ALA A 332 21.66 36.42 39.74
CA ALA A 332 22.01 37.85 39.70
C ALA A 332 20.80 38.75 39.39
N ASP A 333 20.92 40.05 39.66
CA ASP A 333 19.94 41.08 39.24
C ASP A 333 20.27 41.74 37.91
N ALA A 334 21.47 41.50 37.36
CA ALA A 334 21.95 42.06 36.09
C ALA A 334 22.65 41.00 35.23
N ALA A 335 22.45 41.08 33.91
CA ALA A 335 23.01 40.13 32.94
C ALA A 335 24.54 40.04 32.95
N THR A 336 25.22 41.15 33.28
CA THR A 336 26.67 41.28 33.33
C THR A 336 27.13 41.79 34.71
N GLY A 337 26.80 41.03 35.75
CA GLY A 337 27.26 41.26 37.13
C GLY A 337 27.90 40.01 37.74
N PRO A 338 28.37 40.08 39.00
CA PRO A 338 28.78 38.89 39.74
C PRO A 338 27.54 38.02 40.01
N PHE A 339 27.54 36.80 39.47
CA PHE A 339 26.55 35.78 39.79
C PHE A 339 26.93 35.12 41.11
N THR A 340 25.98 35.08 42.05
CA THR A 340 26.16 34.44 43.36
C THR A 340 25.73 32.98 43.28
N GLU A 341 26.59 32.04 43.68
CA GLU A 341 26.26 30.62 43.75
C GLU A 341 25.13 30.40 44.79
N ALA A 342 23.98 29.92 44.31
CA ALA A 342 22.80 29.66 45.13
C ALA A 342 22.68 28.17 45.50
N ALA A 343 23.14 27.26 44.63
CA ALA A 343 23.30 25.85 44.93
C ALA A 343 24.41 25.19 44.07
N ARG A 344 24.91 24.05 44.57
CA ARG A 344 25.91 23.22 43.90
C ARG A 344 25.44 21.77 43.88
N VAL A 345 25.55 21.14 42.72
CA VAL A 345 25.29 19.71 42.52
C VAL A 345 26.59 19.04 42.07
N SER A 346 26.85 17.84 42.58
CA SER A 346 28.02 17.05 42.18
C SER A 346 27.70 15.56 42.25
N GLY A 347 28.19 14.80 41.27
CA GLY A 347 27.89 13.38 41.11
C GLY A 347 26.44 13.08 40.71
N GLN A 348 25.74 14.01 40.06
CA GLN A 348 24.37 13.80 39.60
C GLN A 348 24.31 12.59 38.66
N THR A 349 23.48 11.60 39.02
CA THR A 349 23.26 10.42 38.20
C THR A 349 22.29 10.74 37.04
N PRO A 350 22.41 10.06 35.88
CA PRO A 350 21.44 10.19 34.80
C PRO A 350 20.00 9.94 35.29
N PRO A 351 19.03 10.82 34.99
CA PRO A 351 17.64 10.65 35.39
C PRO A 351 17.01 9.36 34.85
N LYS A 352 15.85 8.98 35.40
CA LYS A 352 15.10 7.81 34.92
C LYS A 352 14.67 8.03 33.45
N PRO A 353 15.06 7.15 32.51
CA PRO A 353 14.76 7.32 31.09
C PRO A 353 13.26 7.27 30.82
N TYR A 354 12.75 8.17 29.96
CA TYR A 354 11.35 8.17 29.52
C TYR A 354 11.04 6.95 28.64
N LEU A 355 11.82 6.75 27.57
CA LEU A 355 11.69 5.56 26.71
C LEU A 355 12.12 4.29 27.46
N PRO A 356 11.47 3.14 27.23
CA PRO A 356 11.95 1.84 27.68
C PRO A 356 13.16 1.42 26.85
N ALA A 357 14.04 0.58 27.41
CA ALA A 357 15.28 0.18 26.73
C ALA A 357 15.08 -0.69 25.45
N GLY A 358 13.85 -1.08 25.11
CA GLY A 358 13.50 -1.83 23.90
C GLY A 358 12.03 -2.21 23.87
N LEU A 359 11.60 -2.93 22.83
CA LEU A 359 10.21 -3.27 22.54
C LEU A 359 9.60 -4.35 23.48
N PRO A 360 8.26 -4.42 23.63
CA PRO A 360 7.60 -5.47 24.42
C PRO A 360 7.73 -6.89 23.84
N LEU A 361 8.07 -7.84 24.71
CA LEU A 361 7.81 -9.27 24.53
C LEU A 361 6.68 -9.71 25.46
N PHE A 362 5.77 -10.56 24.97
CA PHE A 362 4.67 -11.17 25.73
C PHE A 362 4.71 -12.69 25.58
N ALA A 363 4.63 -13.43 26.68
CA ALA A 363 4.66 -14.90 26.67
C ALA A 363 3.58 -15.52 27.56
N LYS A 364 3.04 -16.66 27.11
CA LYS A 364 2.02 -17.43 27.82
C LYS A 364 2.23 -18.93 27.70
N ASP A 365 2.60 -19.56 28.80
CA ASP A 365 2.66 -21.02 28.92
C ASP A 365 1.30 -21.64 29.26
N PHE A 366 1.02 -22.81 28.69
CA PHE A 366 -0.18 -23.62 28.97
C PHE A 366 0.04 -25.09 28.60
N THR A 367 -0.57 -26.01 29.35
CA THR A 367 -0.43 -27.46 29.13
C THR A 367 -1.71 -28.05 28.56
N VAL A 368 -1.65 -28.67 27.37
CA VAL A 368 -2.79 -29.35 26.72
C VAL A 368 -2.76 -30.84 27.04
N SER A 369 -3.77 -31.35 27.74
CA SER A 369 -3.78 -32.71 28.32
C SER A 369 -4.35 -33.80 27.40
N LYS A 370 -5.22 -33.43 26.46
CA LYS A 370 -5.88 -34.32 25.49
C LYS A 370 -5.37 -34.04 24.07
N ASP A 371 -5.74 -34.91 23.14
CA ASP A 371 -5.35 -34.77 21.74
C ASP A 371 -6.18 -33.67 21.04
N ILE A 372 -5.58 -32.97 20.09
CA ILE A 372 -6.13 -31.74 19.49
C ILE A 372 -6.82 -32.06 18.16
N ARG A 373 -8.06 -31.60 17.98
CA ARG A 373 -8.83 -31.72 16.74
C ARG A 373 -8.60 -30.53 15.82
N SER A 374 -8.60 -29.32 16.37
CA SER A 374 -8.41 -28.06 15.63
C SER A 374 -8.05 -26.93 16.60
N ALA A 375 -7.30 -25.92 16.14
CA ALA A 375 -7.05 -24.70 16.90
C ALA A 375 -7.01 -23.45 16.03
N ARG A 376 -7.40 -22.31 16.62
CA ARG A 376 -7.38 -20.97 16.02
C ARG A 376 -6.71 -19.99 16.95
N LEU A 377 -5.78 -19.21 16.44
CA LEU A 377 -5.35 -17.97 17.09
C LEU A 377 -6.04 -16.81 16.39
N TYR A 378 -6.83 -16.06 17.16
CA TYR A 378 -7.33 -14.73 16.82
C TYR A 378 -6.40 -13.72 17.49
N VAL A 379 -5.78 -12.81 16.74
CA VAL A 379 -4.76 -11.91 17.30
C VAL A 379 -4.71 -10.56 16.57
N THR A 380 -4.51 -9.51 17.35
CA THR A 380 -4.07 -8.19 16.89
C THR A 380 -3.15 -7.56 17.93
N GLY A 381 -2.16 -6.79 17.48
CA GLY A 381 -1.22 -6.09 18.34
C GLY A 381 -0.95 -4.72 17.75
N LEU A 382 -1.35 -3.67 18.47
CA LEU A 382 -1.31 -2.30 17.95
C LEU A 382 0.11 -1.78 17.81
N GLY A 383 0.33 -1.08 16.69
CA GLY A 383 1.65 -0.96 16.07
C GLY A 383 1.81 -2.07 15.04
N VAL A 384 2.72 -3.02 15.28
CA VAL A 384 2.85 -4.27 14.50
C VAL A 384 3.15 -5.44 15.43
N HIS A 385 2.71 -6.66 15.12
CA HIS A 385 3.01 -7.86 15.90
C HIS A 385 3.71 -8.99 15.11
N ASP A 386 4.66 -9.67 15.75
CA ASP A 386 5.13 -11.01 15.35
C ASP A 386 4.64 -12.05 16.36
N ALA A 387 3.70 -12.91 15.94
CA ALA A 387 3.12 -13.95 16.78
C ALA A 387 3.70 -15.34 16.49
N ARG A 388 4.09 -16.03 17.56
CA ARG A 388 4.75 -17.34 17.54
C ARG A 388 4.09 -18.32 18.50
N ILE A 389 4.09 -19.59 18.12
CA ILE A 389 3.68 -20.70 18.99
C ILE A 389 4.78 -21.75 18.97
N ASN A 390 5.27 -22.13 20.16
CA ASN A 390 6.33 -23.13 20.35
C ASN A 390 7.59 -22.86 19.50
N GLY A 391 8.04 -21.60 19.43
CA GLY A 391 9.24 -21.25 18.65
C GLY A 391 9.07 -21.22 17.13
N ARG A 392 7.85 -21.00 16.62
CA ARG A 392 7.52 -20.96 15.19
C ARG A 392 6.44 -19.90 14.88
N PRO A 393 6.57 -19.09 13.80
CA PRO A 393 5.55 -18.15 13.37
C PRO A 393 4.17 -18.80 13.15
N VAL A 394 3.09 -18.09 13.49
CA VAL A 394 1.71 -18.59 13.36
C VAL A 394 1.22 -18.61 11.90
N GLY A 395 1.74 -17.72 11.05
CA GLY A 395 1.43 -17.62 9.62
C GLY A 395 2.63 -17.13 8.81
N ASP A 396 2.35 -16.56 7.64
CA ASP A 396 3.31 -15.95 6.70
C ASP A 396 3.02 -14.45 6.42
N ALA A 397 1.99 -13.91 7.06
CA ALA A 397 1.65 -12.49 7.04
C ALA A 397 2.63 -11.68 7.89
N VAL A 398 2.93 -10.46 7.45
CA VAL A 398 3.83 -9.50 8.13
C VAL A 398 3.19 -8.11 8.17
N LEU A 399 3.74 -7.21 9.00
CA LEU A 399 3.20 -5.85 9.18
C LEU A 399 1.70 -5.84 9.57
N GLU A 400 1.30 -6.79 10.43
CA GLU A 400 -0.07 -6.94 10.92
C GLU A 400 -0.25 -6.25 12.28
N PRO A 401 -1.39 -5.58 12.55
CA PRO A 401 -2.59 -5.48 11.72
C PRO A 401 -2.44 -4.46 10.57
N ALA A 402 -3.34 -4.54 9.60
CA ALA A 402 -3.50 -3.53 8.55
C ALA A 402 -3.73 -2.12 9.14
N ASN A 403 -3.16 -1.10 8.50
CA ASN A 403 -3.43 0.30 8.82
C ASN A 403 -4.92 0.59 8.63
N THR A 404 -5.56 1.07 9.69
CA THR A 404 -6.97 1.48 9.83
C THR A 404 -6.99 2.69 10.77
N ASP A 405 -8.06 3.48 10.84
CA ASP A 405 -8.09 4.49 11.91
C ASP A 405 -8.20 3.77 13.25
N PHE A 406 -7.09 3.73 13.98
CA PHE A 406 -6.95 2.94 15.20
C PHE A 406 -7.76 3.51 16.38
N ALA A 407 -8.38 4.68 16.25
CA ALA A 407 -9.40 5.16 17.20
C ALA A 407 -10.76 4.49 16.97
N ASP A 408 -11.13 4.24 15.71
CA ASP A 408 -12.47 3.76 15.32
C ASP A 408 -12.50 2.26 15.00
N ARG A 409 -11.39 1.69 14.52
CA ARG A 409 -11.28 0.30 14.09
C ARG A 409 -9.87 -0.26 14.29
N VAL A 410 -9.78 -1.51 14.73
CA VAL A 410 -8.54 -2.30 14.65
C VAL A 410 -8.84 -3.67 14.06
N GLN A 411 -8.20 -3.99 12.93
CA GLN A 411 -8.34 -5.31 12.33
C GLN A 411 -7.60 -6.40 13.13
N TYR A 412 -8.12 -7.63 13.12
CA TYR A 412 -7.47 -8.82 13.67
C TYR A 412 -7.29 -9.93 12.64
N ALA A 413 -6.20 -10.69 12.80
CA ALA A 413 -5.88 -11.83 11.96
C ALA A 413 -6.29 -13.15 12.61
N THR A 414 -6.69 -14.13 11.79
CA THR A 414 -7.03 -15.49 12.22
C THR A 414 -6.09 -16.51 11.59
N TYR A 415 -5.49 -17.39 12.41
CA TYR A 415 -4.53 -18.40 11.97
C TYR A 415 -4.95 -19.83 12.37
N ASP A 416 -4.86 -20.79 11.43
CA ASP A 416 -4.98 -22.22 11.75
C ASP A 416 -3.66 -22.73 12.38
N VAL A 417 -3.61 -22.65 13.71
CA VAL A 417 -2.44 -23.05 14.50
C VAL A 417 -2.51 -24.51 14.97
N THR A 418 -3.42 -25.33 14.42
CA THR A 418 -3.60 -26.75 14.81
C THR A 418 -2.28 -27.52 14.75
N LYS A 419 -1.46 -27.28 13.72
CA LYS A 419 -0.14 -27.92 13.51
C LYS A 419 1.04 -27.19 14.18
N ARG A 420 0.79 -26.15 14.99
CA ARG A 420 1.81 -25.47 15.82
C ARG A 420 1.78 -25.97 17.27
N LEU A 421 0.63 -26.45 17.73
CA LEU A 421 0.43 -26.99 19.06
C LEU A 421 0.88 -28.46 19.17
N ARG A 422 1.07 -28.92 20.41
CA ARG A 422 1.32 -30.30 20.80
C ARG A 422 0.55 -30.67 22.06
N ARG A 423 0.44 -31.97 22.36
CA ARG A 423 0.07 -32.43 23.71
C ARG A 423 1.22 -32.14 24.69
N GLY A 424 0.90 -31.87 25.95
CA GLY A 424 1.85 -31.40 26.96
C GLY A 424 2.01 -29.87 26.96
N ALA A 425 3.17 -29.38 27.38
CA ALA A 425 3.43 -27.95 27.52
C ALA A 425 3.58 -27.24 26.16
N ASN A 426 2.92 -26.09 26.03
CA ASN A 426 2.91 -25.17 24.89
C ASN A 426 3.14 -23.73 25.36
N THR A 427 3.62 -22.88 24.46
CA THR A 427 3.83 -21.45 24.70
C THR A 427 3.33 -20.64 23.49
N ILE A 428 2.60 -19.56 23.74
CA ILE A 428 2.45 -18.44 22.79
C ILE A 428 3.51 -17.41 23.15
N GLY A 429 4.21 -16.88 22.15
CA GLY A 429 5.06 -15.69 22.27
C GLY A 429 4.59 -14.63 21.26
N VAL A 430 4.61 -13.35 21.65
CA VAL A 430 4.35 -12.22 20.74
C VAL A 430 5.34 -11.10 21.02
N GLU A 431 6.00 -10.59 19.98
CA GLU A 431 6.78 -9.34 20.02
C GLU A 431 5.92 -8.23 19.39
N LEU A 432 5.90 -7.03 20.00
CA LEU A 432 5.21 -5.86 19.46
C LEU A 432 6.18 -4.76 19.08
N GLY A 433 6.04 -4.20 17.89
CA GLY A 433 6.68 -2.95 17.48
C GLY A 433 5.71 -1.80 17.35
N ASN A 434 6.27 -0.60 17.15
CA ASN A 434 5.53 0.66 17.20
C ASN A 434 4.58 0.88 16.01
N GLY A 435 4.92 0.36 14.83
CA GLY A 435 4.15 0.56 13.59
C GLY A 435 3.82 2.04 13.32
N MET A 436 2.72 2.28 12.62
CA MET A 436 2.15 3.62 12.46
C MET A 436 1.43 4.12 13.73
N ALA A 437 1.04 3.22 14.65
CA ALA A 437 0.28 3.57 15.86
C ALA A 437 1.08 4.42 16.88
N ASN A 438 2.41 4.32 16.88
CA ASN A 438 3.27 5.01 17.84
C ASN A 438 4.55 5.55 17.18
N VAL A 439 4.45 6.61 16.38
CA VAL A 439 5.59 7.24 15.71
C VAL A 439 6.35 8.15 16.69
N VAL A 440 7.11 7.50 17.57
CA VAL A 440 7.94 8.11 18.62
C VAL A 440 8.97 9.09 18.04
N SER A 441 9.16 10.24 18.70
CA SER A 441 10.28 11.15 18.41
C SER A 441 11.61 10.43 18.65
N THR A 442 12.34 10.11 17.59
CA THR A 442 13.68 9.52 17.68
C THR A 442 14.69 10.56 17.23
N ALA A 443 15.72 10.78 18.05
CA ALA A 443 16.81 11.70 17.73
C ALA A 443 17.41 11.43 16.35
N ASP A 444 17.68 12.51 15.61
CA ASP A 444 18.46 12.51 14.37
C ASP A 444 17.96 11.54 13.28
N ARG A 445 16.65 11.23 13.25
CA ARG A 445 15.99 10.38 12.23
C ARG A 445 14.80 11.06 11.57
N TYR A 446 14.54 10.66 10.33
CA TYR A 446 13.38 11.12 9.56
C TYR A 446 12.05 10.59 10.10
N ARG A 447 11.01 11.42 9.97
CA ARG A 447 9.59 11.11 10.19
C ARG A 447 8.71 12.08 9.40
N LYS A 448 7.66 11.58 8.71
CA LYS A 448 6.66 12.44 8.04
C LYS A 448 5.71 13.11 9.04
N LEU A 449 5.28 12.35 10.04
CA LEU A 449 4.40 12.75 11.13
C LEU A 449 5.04 12.41 12.48
N TYR A 450 4.45 12.90 13.57
CA TYR A 450 4.78 12.47 14.93
C TYR A 450 3.50 12.35 15.74
N GLY A 451 3.40 11.30 16.57
CA GLY A 451 2.19 11.06 17.34
C GLY A 451 2.14 9.68 17.97
N ASN A 452 1.35 9.57 19.03
CA ASN A 452 1.01 8.32 19.72
C ASN A 452 -0.52 8.15 19.64
N LEU A 453 -0.97 7.33 18.69
CA LEU A 453 -2.37 6.92 18.53
C LEU A 453 -2.70 5.78 19.50
N SER A 454 -1.72 4.92 19.80
CA SER A 454 -1.76 4.01 20.95
C SER A 454 -0.38 3.46 21.30
N ASP A 455 -0.09 3.45 22.61
CA ASP A 455 0.98 2.65 23.20
C ASP A 455 0.86 1.17 22.78
N PRO A 456 1.98 0.47 22.48
CA PRO A 456 1.96 -0.93 22.03
C PRO A 456 1.19 -1.86 22.99
N LYS A 457 0.12 -2.47 22.48
CA LYS A 457 -0.84 -3.29 23.24
C LYS A 457 -1.31 -4.51 22.43
N LEU A 458 -1.56 -5.63 23.11
CA LEU A 458 -1.89 -6.94 22.53
C LEU A 458 -3.30 -7.40 22.91
N LEU A 459 -4.05 -7.91 21.93
CA LEU A 459 -5.28 -8.68 22.12
C LEU A 459 -5.11 -10.04 21.44
N ALA A 460 -5.13 -11.14 22.20
CA ALA A 460 -4.87 -12.48 21.67
C ALA A 460 -5.82 -13.52 22.29
N GLN A 461 -6.41 -14.38 21.44
CA GLN A 461 -7.30 -15.45 21.86
C GLN A 461 -7.00 -16.73 21.06
N LEU A 462 -6.39 -17.71 21.72
CA LEU A 462 -6.19 -19.06 21.20
C LEU A 462 -7.36 -19.95 21.66
N GLU A 463 -8.10 -20.51 20.70
CA GLU A 463 -9.11 -21.54 20.95
C GLU A 463 -8.66 -22.90 20.42
N ILE A 464 -8.85 -23.94 21.23
CA ILE A 464 -8.38 -25.30 20.98
C ILE A 464 -9.56 -26.26 21.17
N THR A 465 -10.06 -26.83 20.08
CA THR A 465 -11.03 -27.92 20.10
C THR A 465 -10.28 -29.23 20.29
N LEU A 466 -10.60 -29.96 21.35
CA LEU A 466 -10.00 -31.25 21.68
C LEU A 466 -10.76 -32.40 21.00
N ALA A 467 -10.17 -33.59 20.98
CA ALA A 467 -10.73 -34.76 20.29
C ALA A 467 -12.12 -35.21 20.80
N ASP A 468 -12.45 -34.90 22.06
CA ASP A 468 -13.75 -35.15 22.69
C ASP A 468 -14.78 -34.02 22.46
N GLY A 469 -14.43 -33.01 21.65
CA GLY A 469 -15.27 -31.84 21.38
C GLY A 469 -15.20 -30.73 22.43
N THR A 470 -14.50 -30.92 23.55
CA THR A 470 -14.33 -29.83 24.53
C THR A 470 -13.44 -28.73 23.97
N VAL A 471 -13.87 -27.47 24.12
CA VAL A 471 -13.12 -26.29 23.68
C VAL A 471 -12.39 -25.68 24.87
N ARG A 472 -11.09 -25.45 24.72
CA ARG A 472 -10.27 -24.71 25.68
C ARG A 472 -9.80 -23.40 25.07
N ARG A 473 -9.99 -22.30 25.79
CA ARG A 473 -9.52 -20.96 25.43
C ARG A 473 -8.31 -20.57 26.27
N ILE A 474 -7.31 -19.95 25.65
CA ILE A 474 -6.19 -19.24 26.27
C ILE A 474 -6.25 -17.81 25.73
N ALA A 475 -6.43 -16.82 26.59
CA ALA A 475 -6.72 -15.44 26.21
C ALA A 475 -5.72 -14.46 26.85
N SER A 476 -5.47 -13.31 26.25
CA SER A 476 -4.63 -12.25 26.82
C SER A 476 -5.25 -11.66 28.10
N GLY A 477 -4.40 -11.41 29.10
CA GLY A 477 -4.82 -10.95 30.43
C GLY A 477 -3.66 -10.92 31.43
N PRO A 478 -3.92 -10.56 32.71
CA PRO A 478 -2.89 -10.35 33.73
C PRO A 478 -2.04 -11.58 34.11
N ASP A 479 -2.43 -12.77 33.64
CA ASP A 479 -1.71 -14.02 33.85
C ASP A 479 -0.70 -14.33 32.71
N TRP A 480 -0.49 -13.38 31.80
CA TRP A 480 0.61 -13.36 30.83
C TRP A 480 1.87 -12.73 31.43
N ARG A 481 3.03 -13.11 30.89
CA ARG A 481 4.33 -12.57 31.29
C ARG A 481 4.88 -11.64 30.23
N THR A 482 5.61 -10.60 30.64
CA THR A 482 6.20 -9.62 29.73
C THR A 482 7.56 -9.11 30.20
N THR A 483 8.39 -8.73 29.23
CA THR A 483 9.73 -8.13 29.40
C THR A 483 10.04 -7.26 28.18
N LEU A 484 11.24 -6.65 28.14
CA LEU A 484 11.76 -5.94 26.97
C LEU A 484 12.67 -6.84 26.14
N GLY A 485 12.56 -6.73 24.81
CA GLY A 485 13.25 -7.57 23.83
C GLY A 485 14.57 -7.00 23.28
N PRO A 486 15.12 -7.64 22.25
CA PRO A 486 16.38 -7.24 21.58
C PRO A 486 16.22 -6.07 20.60
N THR A 487 15.05 -5.85 19.99
CA THR A 487 14.78 -4.62 19.25
C THR A 487 14.73 -3.45 20.25
N THR A 488 15.67 -2.50 20.13
CA THR A 488 15.86 -1.39 21.06
C THR A 488 15.11 -0.12 20.64
N SER A 489 14.90 0.06 19.33
CA SER A 489 14.11 1.15 18.75
C SER A 489 13.34 0.67 17.52
N SER A 490 12.21 1.28 17.23
CA SER A 490 11.40 1.03 16.03
C SER A 490 10.62 2.29 15.67
N ASN A 491 10.79 2.75 14.43
CA ASN A 491 10.06 3.89 13.88
C ASN A 491 9.60 3.56 12.45
N TRP A 492 8.32 3.77 12.15
CA TRP A 492 7.72 3.48 10.83
C TRP A 492 8.44 4.15 9.66
N TYR A 493 9.03 5.32 9.92
CA TYR A 493 9.80 6.11 8.97
C TYR A 493 11.30 5.98 9.18
N GLY A 494 11.76 6.07 10.43
CA GLY A 494 13.17 6.18 10.78
C GLY A 494 13.96 4.88 10.87
N GLY A 495 13.34 3.70 10.72
CA GLY A 495 13.99 2.40 10.79
C GLY A 495 13.98 1.73 12.17
N GLU A 496 14.68 0.62 12.29
CA GLU A 496 14.71 -0.27 13.47
C GLU A 496 16.15 -0.48 14.01
N ASP A 497 16.30 -0.48 15.34
CA ASP A 497 17.57 -0.82 16.01
C ASP A 497 17.44 -2.16 16.75
N TYR A 498 18.42 -3.05 16.58
CA TYR A 498 18.45 -4.37 17.18
C TYR A 498 19.79 -4.66 17.85
N ASP A 499 19.75 -5.19 19.07
CA ASP A 499 20.93 -5.66 19.78
C ASP A 499 20.80 -7.15 20.10
N ALA A 500 21.49 -7.99 19.32
CA ALA A 500 21.39 -9.44 19.46
C ALA A 500 21.98 -9.95 20.78
N ARG A 501 22.84 -9.17 21.46
CA ARG A 501 23.36 -9.50 22.81
C ARG A 501 22.25 -9.53 23.88
N ARG A 502 21.07 -9.00 23.54
CA ARG A 502 19.85 -8.99 24.36
C ARG A 502 18.80 -10.02 23.93
N GLU A 503 19.12 -10.92 23.00
CA GLU A 503 18.23 -12.04 22.67
C GLU A 503 18.02 -12.95 23.91
N LEU A 504 16.78 -13.38 24.12
CA LEU A 504 16.38 -14.23 25.24
C LEU A 504 16.18 -15.67 24.75
N PRO A 505 17.12 -16.61 24.99
CA PRO A 505 17.07 -17.93 24.35
C PRO A 505 15.80 -18.71 24.72
N ASN A 506 15.06 -19.18 23.71
CA ASN A 506 13.82 -19.96 23.85
C ASN A 506 12.66 -19.22 24.56
N TRP A 507 12.63 -17.88 24.57
CA TRP A 507 11.57 -17.09 25.22
C TRP A 507 10.15 -17.40 24.73
N ASP A 508 9.99 -17.90 23.50
CA ASP A 508 8.74 -18.27 22.83
C ASP A 508 8.45 -19.78 22.84
N ARG A 509 9.19 -20.56 23.65
CA ARG A 509 9.12 -22.03 23.72
C ARG A 509 8.83 -22.56 25.13
N PRO A 510 8.20 -23.74 25.27
CA PRO A 510 7.91 -24.32 26.58
C PRO A 510 9.20 -24.72 27.31
N GLY A 511 9.35 -24.24 28.55
CA GLY A 511 10.57 -24.45 29.36
C GLY A 511 11.65 -23.38 29.17
N GLY A 512 11.41 -22.32 28.39
CA GLY A 512 12.24 -21.10 28.44
C GLY A 512 12.11 -20.39 29.80
N ASP A 513 13.20 -19.76 30.27
CA ASP A 513 13.19 -19.04 31.55
C ASP A 513 12.40 -17.73 31.46
N ARG A 514 11.48 -17.55 32.42
CA ARG A 514 10.62 -16.37 32.58
C ARG A 514 10.54 -15.91 34.04
N THR A 515 11.46 -16.38 34.90
CA THR A 515 11.47 -16.07 36.35
C THR A 515 11.54 -14.58 36.63
N GLY A 516 12.36 -13.84 35.89
CA GLY A 516 12.47 -12.38 35.97
C GLY A 516 11.37 -11.59 35.22
N TRP A 517 10.42 -12.24 34.55
CA TRP A 517 9.42 -11.54 33.73
C TRP A 517 8.27 -11.00 34.58
N ARG A 518 7.90 -9.74 34.35
CA ARG A 518 6.75 -9.09 35.02
C ARG A 518 5.43 -9.69 34.52
N ALA A 519 4.36 -9.49 35.29
CA ALA A 519 3.01 -9.69 34.76
C ALA A 519 2.70 -8.61 33.71
N ALA A 520 1.92 -8.96 32.69
CA ALA A 520 1.41 -7.98 31.74
C ALA A 520 0.28 -7.15 32.39
N THR A 521 0.24 -5.85 32.10
CA THR A 521 -0.79 -4.95 32.65
C THR A 521 -2.00 -4.94 31.72
N ALA A 522 -3.22 -5.11 32.25
CA ALA A 522 -4.43 -4.86 31.48
C ALA A 522 -4.54 -3.36 31.16
N VAL A 523 -4.81 -3.02 29.90
CA VAL A 523 -4.91 -1.63 29.41
C VAL A 523 -6.26 -1.38 28.74
N ALA A 524 -6.61 -0.11 28.53
CA ALA A 524 -7.80 0.25 27.80
C ALA A 524 -7.73 -0.21 26.34
N ALA A 525 -8.92 -0.49 25.77
CA ALA A 525 -9.08 -0.63 24.33
C ALA A 525 -8.67 0.67 23.60
N PRO A 526 -8.45 0.62 22.27
CA PRO A 526 -8.22 1.80 21.45
C PRO A 526 -9.51 2.62 21.31
N GLY A 527 -9.42 3.85 20.79
CA GLY A 527 -10.52 4.80 20.81
C GLY A 527 -10.73 5.41 22.20
N THR A 528 -11.97 5.75 22.53
CA THR A 528 -12.35 6.40 23.81
C THR A 528 -13.03 5.42 24.78
N ALA A 529 -13.18 5.82 26.04
CA ALA A 529 -13.90 5.01 27.03
C ALA A 529 -15.41 4.91 26.77
N THR A 530 -15.98 5.84 25.99
CA THR A 530 -17.40 5.89 25.60
C THR A 530 -17.65 5.31 24.21
N ASP A 531 -16.66 5.36 23.34
CA ASP A 531 -16.69 4.85 21.96
C ASP A 531 -15.34 4.18 21.66
N PRO A 532 -15.19 2.88 21.97
CA PRO A 532 -13.95 2.13 21.79
C PRO A 532 -13.87 1.48 20.40
N ALA A 533 -12.66 1.43 19.84
CA ALA A 533 -12.41 0.95 18.47
C ALA A 533 -13.04 -0.43 18.18
N GLN A 534 -13.71 -0.52 17.03
CA GLN A 534 -14.33 -1.75 16.55
C GLN A 534 -13.26 -2.80 16.21
N ILE A 535 -13.34 -3.96 16.86
CA ILE A 535 -12.47 -5.09 16.58
C ILE A 535 -13.11 -5.95 15.49
N SER A 536 -12.54 -5.93 14.27
CA SER A 536 -13.08 -6.62 13.09
C SER A 536 -12.05 -7.47 12.37
N ALA A 537 -12.47 -8.49 11.63
CA ALA A 537 -11.57 -9.38 10.88
C ALA A 537 -10.76 -8.62 9.81
N ARG A 538 -9.58 -9.15 9.47
CA ARG A 538 -8.85 -8.78 8.24
C ARG A 538 -9.62 -9.27 7.01
N GLU A 539 -10.00 -8.34 6.14
CA GLU A 539 -10.85 -8.59 4.97
C GLU A 539 -10.10 -8.54 3.62
N THR A 540 -8.78 -8.36 3.66
CA THR A 540 -7.88 -8.40 2.51
C THR A 540 -7.01 -9.66 2.53
N GLU A 541 -6.34 -9.95 1.41
CA GLU A 541 -5.10 -10.73 1.47
C GLU A 541 -4.07 -9.95 2.34
N PRO A 542 -3.18 -10.60 3.10
CA PRO A 542 -2.20 -9.93 3.94
C PRO A 542 -0.99 -9.42 3.15
N ILE A 543 -0.20 -8.55 3.78
CA ILE A 543 1.18 -8.28 3.33
C ILE A 543 2.04 -9.53 3.58
N ARG A 544 2.84 -9.93 2.59
CA ARG A 544 3.77 -11.08 2.66
C ARG A 544 5.14 -10.69 2.12
N VAL A 545 6.15 -11.49 2.45
CA VAL A 545 7.38 -11.56 1.62
C VAL A 545 7.03 -12.30 0.33
N THR A 546 6.90 -11.58 -0.78
CA THR A 546 6.45 -12.13 -2.07
C THR A 546 7.63 -12.54 -2.97
N GLU A 547 8.78 -11.89 -2.83
CA GLU A 547 10.02 -12.21 -3.54
C GLU A 547 11.25 -11.97 -2.63
N THR A 548 12.38 -12.60 -2.94
CA THR A 548 13.67 -12.37 -2.27
C THR A 548 14.76 -12.13 -3.31
N LEU A 549 15.16 -10.87 -3.46
CA LEU A 549 16.24 -10.45 -4.34
C LEU A 549 17.60 -10.67 -3.68
N LYS A 550 18.61 -10.98 -4.49
CA LYS A 550 20.03 -10.96 -4.09
C LYS A 550 20.65 -9.65 -4.55
N SER A 551 21.50 -9.04 -3.74
CA SER A 551 22.29 -7.88 -4.17
C SER A 551 23.59 -8.26 -4.88
N THR A 552 24.14 -7.33 -5.65
CA THR A 552 25.57 -7.26 -6.01
C THR A 552 26.23 -6.07 -5.31
N GLU A 553 27.45 -6.24 -4.83
CA GLU A 553 28.24 -5.14 -4.26
C GLU A 553 28.74 -4.19 -5.37
N VAL A 554 28.64 -2.89 -5.13
CA VAL A 554 29.07 -1.83 -6.06
C VAL A 554 30.59 -1.74 -6.02
N ALA A 555 31.24 -1.95 -7.18
CA ALA A 555 32.69 -2.13 -7.30
C ALA A 555 33.54 -0.95 -6.77
N ASN A 556 32.98 0.27 -6.79
CA ASN A 556 33.61 1.48 -6.27
C ASN A 556 32.92 1.95 -4.96
N SER A 557 32.66 1.02 -4.04
CA SER A 557 32.10 1.37 -2.72
C SER A 557 33.02 2.36 -1.97
N PRO A 558 32.49 3.43 -1.35
CA PRO A 558 33.30 4.45 -0.68
C PRO A 558 34.10 3.92 0.52
N GLN A 559 35.20 4.61 0.85
CA GLN A 559 36.05 4.20 1.97
C GLN A 559 35.31 4.27 3.31
N GLY A 560 35.19 3.13 4.00
CA GLY A 560 34.49 3.01 5.29
C GLY A 560 33.03 2.55 5.19
N SER A 561 32.51 2.33 3.98
CA SER A 561 31.20 1.70 3.75
C SER A 561 31.24 0.64 2.64
N ARG A 562 30.15 -0.13 2.51
CA ARG A 562 29.97 -1.15 1.46
C ARG A 562 28.57 -1.00 0.88
N VAL A 563 28.47 -0.77 -0.43
CA VAL A 563 27.20 -0.42 -1.08
C VAL A 563 26.73 -1.56 -1.94
N PHE A 564 25.45 -1.92 -1.82
CA PHE A 564 24.84 -3.07 -2.48
C PHE A 564 23.65 -2.62 -3.34
N ASP A 565 23.61 -3.06 -4.60
CA ASP A 565 22.50 -2.84 -5.54
C ASP A 565 21.66 -4.13 -5.66
N LEU A 566 20.33 -4.03 -5.51
CA LEU A 566 19.39 -5.13 -5.76
C LEU A 566 19.04 -5.33 -7.25
N GLY A 567 19.44 -4.40 -8.12
CA GLY A 567 19.09 -4.34 -9.54
C GLY A 567 17.67 -3.82 -9.82
N ARG A 568 16.82 -3.68 -8.79
CA ARG A 568 15.44 -3.15 -8.86
C ARG A 568 15.11 -2.40 -7.57
N ASN A 569 14.44 -1.26 -7.70
CA ASN A 569 13.83 -0.55 -6.57
C ASN A 569 12.61 -1.34 -6.07
N ILE A 570 12.51 -1.53 -4.76
CA ILE A 570 11.45 -2.32 -4.12
C ILE A 570 10.93 -1.61 -2.87
N ALA A 571 9.78 -2.06 -2.39
CA ALA A 571 9.39 -1.83 -1.01
C ALA A 571 9.59 -3.12 -0.19
N GLY A 572 10.05 -2.99 1.05
CA GLY A 572 10.16 -4.12 1.98
C GLY A 572 11.30 -4.00 2.98
N TRP A 573 12.02 -5.09 3.20
CA TRP A 573 13.08 -5.17 4.22
C TRP A 573 14.47 -5.40 3.61
N PRO A 574 15.50 -4.66 4.06
CA PRO A 574 16.87 -5.10 3.92
C PRO A 574 17.12 -6.30 4.83
N GLU A 575 17.72 -7.36 4.30
CA GLU A 575 18.26 -8.45 5.11
C GLU A 575 19.77 -8.51 4.95
N ILE A 576 20.49 -8.49 6.07
CA ILE A 576 21.93 -8.70 6.13
C ILE A 576 22.24 -10.07 6.73
N THR A 577 23.26 -10.74 6.22
CA THR A 577 23.92 -11.85 6.94
C THR A 577 25.38 -11.48 7.14
N VAL A 578 25.80 -11.31 8.39
CA VAL A 578 27.10 -10.72 8.77
C VAL A 578 27.91 -11.63 9.68
N ARG A 579 29.24 -11.60 9.53
CA ARG A 579 30.21 -12.11 10.50
C ARG A 579 31.16 -10.99 10.93
N ALA A 580 31.07 -10.61 12.20
CA ALA A 580 31.94 -9.62 12.84
C ALA A 580 32.16 -9.99 14.33
N PRO A 581 33.09 -9.35 15.05
CA PRO A 581 33.21 -9.49 16.51
C PRO A 581 31.94 -9.06 17.25
N GLU A 582 31.69 -9.62 18.43
CA GLU A 582 30.58 -9.22 19.32
C GLU A 582 30.58 -7.70 19.58
N GLY A 583 29.40 -7.09 19.61
CA GLY A 583 29.26 -5.65 19.83
C GLY A 583 29.55 -4.79 18.60
N THR A 584 29.89 -5.38 17.45
CA THR A 584 29.94 -4.65 16.18
C THR A 584 28.53 -4.21 15.82
N ALA A 585 28.31 -2.89 15.73
CA ALA A 585 27.08 -2.28 15.26
C ALA A 585 27.20 -1.96 13.76
N VAL A 586 26.39 -2.64 12.95
CA VAL A 586 26.30 -2.43 11.50
C VAL A 586 25.04 -1.62 11.22
N ARG A 587 25.20 -0.44 10.61
CA ARG A 587 24.06 0.37 10.14
C ARG A 587 23.82 0.13 8.66
N VAL A 588 22.55 0.09 8.27
CA VAL A 588 22.08 -0.09 6.90
C VAL A 588 21.30 1.16 6.50
N TYR A 589 21.74 1.85 5.45
CA TYR A 589 21.12 3.07 4.92
C TYR A 589 20.43 2.74 3.59
N PRO A 590 19.08 2.66 3.55
CA PRO A 590 18.33 2.42 2.32
C PRO A 590 18.25 3.68 1.46
N ALA A 591 18.35 3.53 0.13
CA ALA A 591 18.09 4.59 -0.83
C ALA A 591 17.58 4.04 -2.17
N GLU A 592 16.83 4.86 -2.91
CA GLU A 592 16.38 4.52 -4.28
C GLU A 592 17.45 4.86 -5.33
N SER A 593 18.27 5.89 -5.05
CA SER A 593 19.35 6.38 -5.91
C SER A 593 20.70 6.40 -5.19
N LEU A 594 21.79 6.50 -5.97
CA LEU A 594 23.14 6.75 -5.47
C LEU A 594 23.58 8.18 -5.80
N LYS A 595 24.48 8.72 -4.98
CA LYS A 595 25.18 9.98 -5.22
C LYS A 595 26.63 9.83 -4.78
N ASP A 596 27.57 10.13 -5.67
CA ASP A 596 29.02 10.07 -5.41
C ASP A 596 29.47 8.68 -4.87
N GLY A 597 28.76 7.61 -5.25
CA GLY A 597 28.96 6.24 -4.78
C GLY A 597 28.21 5.86 -3.49
N HIS A 598 27.73 6.84 -2.72
CA HIS A 598 26.95 6.65 -1.47
C HIS A 598 25.45 6.51 -1.72
N ALA A 599 24.73 5.99 -0.72
CA ALA A 599 23.26 5.99 -0.68
C ALA A 599 22.71 7.43 -0.63
N HIS A 600 21.92 7.82 -1.64
CA HIS A 600 21.40 9.20 -1.74
C HIS A 600 20.06 9.36 -1.03
N GLN A 601 20.11 9.81 0.22
CA GLN A 601 18.92 10.14 1.00
C GLN A 601 18.62 11.65 0.94
N SER A 602 17.35 12.01 0.73
CA SER A 602 16.84 13.37 0.88
C SER A 602 15.48 13.33 1.60
N ILE A 603 15.00 14.48 2.11
CA ILE A 603 13.66 14.62 2.68
C ILE A 603 12.55 14.23 1.68
N SER A 604 12.81 14.39 0.38
CA SER A 604 11.84 14.14 -0.70
C SER A 604 12.06 12.84 -1.47
N ASN A 605 13.21 12.17 -1.32
CA ASN A 605 13.45 10.81 -1.81
C ASN A 605 12.92 9.81 -0.76
N VAL A 606 13.79 9.08 -0.05
CA VAL A 606 13.35 8.13 1.00
C VAL A 606 12.88 8.77 2.31
N GLY A 607 13.08 10.07 2.50
CA GLY A 607 13.03 10.71 3.81
C GLY A 607 14.38 10.56 4.51
N ALA A 608 15.00 11.67 4.92
CA ALA A 608 16.39 11.68 5.39
C ALA A 608 16.56 12.41 6.73
N PRO A 609 17.49 11.95 7.59
CA PRO A 609 18.28 10.71 7.47
C PRO A 609 17.50 9.45 7.91
N LEU A 610 17.83 8.29 7.35
CA LEU A 610 17.15 7.01 7.58
C LEU A 610 18.16 5.86 7.69
N TRP A 611 18.09 5.04 8.74
CA TRP A 611 18.88 3.80 8.81
C TRP A 611 18.25 2.75 9.71
N ASP A 612 18.56 1.49 9.42
CA ASP A 612 18.42 0.38 10.38
C ASP A 612 19.78 0.11 11.06
N SER A 613 19.79 -0.53 12.24
CA SER A 613 21.03 -0.87 12.96
C SER A 613 20.97 -2.26 13.60
N TYR A 614 22.00 -3.07 13.39
CA TYR A 614 22.14 -4.40 13.98
C TYR A 614 23.45 -4.54 14.76
N THR A 615 23.36 -4.87 16.06
CA THR A 615 24.51 -5.17 16.92
C THR A 615 24.66 -6.67 17.11
N THR A 616 25.83 -7.19 16.78
CA THR A 616 26.18 -8.62 16.81
C THR A 616 26.37 -9.19 18.23
N ALA A 617 25.96 -10.46 18.42
CA ALA A 617 26.10 -11.22 19.67
C ALA A 617 27.30 -12.19 19.71
N GLY A 618 28.14 -12.20 18.67
CA GLY A 618 29.28 -13.11 18.58
C GLY A 618 29.83 -13.25 17.17
N THR A 619 30.84 -14.10 17.00
CA THR A 619 31.59 -14.31 15.74
C THR A 619 31.00 -15.35 14.79
N ALA A 620 29.82 -15.89 15.11
CA ALA A 620 29.03 -16.71 14.19
C ALA A 620 28.43 -15.82 13.07
N ALA A 621 28.11 -16.41 11.92
CA ALA A 621 27.31 -15.70 10.92
C ALA A 621 25.88 -15.52 11.46
N GLN A 622 25.39 -14.28 11.50
CA GLN A 622 24.07 -13.92 11.99
C GLN A 622 23.27 -13.25 10.86
N THR A 623 22.00 -13.62 10.72
CA THR A 623 21.08 -13.07 9.71
C THR A 623 20.02 -12.21 10.39
N TRP A 624 19.81 -10.98 9.89
CA TRP A 624 18.86 -10.03 10.47
C TRP A 624 18.19 -9.16 9.40
N HIS A 625 16.94 -8.79 9.68
CA HIS A 625 16.14 -7.78 8.97
C HIS A 625 15.23 -7.08 10.00
N PRO A 626 14.80 -5.82 9.77
CA PRO A 626 13.77 -5.16 10.58
C PRO A 626 12.43 -5.89 10.46
N ARG A 627 11.53 -5.70 11.44
CA ARG A 627 10.24 -6.41 11.54
C ARG A 627 9.03 -5.47 11.62
N PHE A 628 9.22 -4.25 12.10
CA PHE A 628 8.14 -3.38 12.56
C PHE A 628 8.00 -2.06 11.78
N SER A 629 8.81 -1.91 10.73
CA SER A 629 8.76 -0.87 9.69
C SER A 629 9.10 -1.51 8.34
N TYR A 630 9.10 -0.75 7.25
CA TYR A 630 9.60 -1.16 5.93
C TYR A 630 10.12 0.05 5.16
N HIS A 631 10.92 -0.15 4.12
CA HIS A 631 11.57 0.91 3.36
C HIS A 631 11.32 0.77 1.85
N GLY A 632 11.33 1.90 1.13
CA GLY A 632 11.49 1.92 -0.33
C GLY A 632 12.96 2.09 -0.70
N PHE A 633 13.55 1.16 -1.45
CA PHE A 633 14.98 1.18 -1.79
C PHE A 633 15.36 0.25 -2.95
N ARG A 634 16.42 0.64 -3.66
CA ARG A 634 17.19 -0.20 -4.60
C ARG A 634 18.58 -0.52 -4.04
N TYR A 635 19.17 0.46 -3.35
CA TYR A 635 20.53 0.42 -2.84
C TYR A 635 20.55 0.37 -1.32
N LEU A 636 21.55 -0.31 -0.78
CA LEU A 636 21.82 -0.43 0.66
C LEU A 636 23.29 -0.11 0.93
N GLU A 637 23.56 1.00 1.62
CA GLU A 637 24.90 1.32 2.12
C GLU A 637 25.06 0.81 3.56
N LEU A 638 26.06 -0.05 3.78
CA LEU A 638 26.40 -0.59 5.09
C LEU A 638 27.60 0.16 5.67
N LYS A 639 27.43 0.72 6.88
CA LYS A 639 28.50 1.40 7.66
C LYS A 639 28.76 0.67 8.97
N GLY A 640 29.97 0.80 9.52
CA GLY A 640 30.37 0.19 10.81
C GLY A 640 30.92 -1.24 10.72
N LEU A 641 31.05 -1.81 9.52
CA LEU A 641 31.73 -3.10 9.31
C LEU A 641 33.25 -2.95 9.50
N PRO A 642 33.91 -3.81 10.30
CA PRO A 642 35.37 -3.83 10.40
C PRO A 642 36.02 -4.41 9.14
N GLU A 643 37.30 -4.11 8.93
CA GLU A 643 38.08 -4.66 7.82
C GLU A 643 38.08 -6.20 7.83
N GLY A 644 37.85 -6.80 6.66
CA GLY A 644 37.75 -8.26 6.52
C GLY A 644 36.42 -8.90 6.96
N ALA A 645 35.42 -8.13 7.40
CA ALA A 645 34.10 -8.67 7.75
C ALA A 645 33.40 -9.33 6.55
N GLU A 646 32.90 -10.57 6.75
CA GLU A 646 32.00 -11.21 5.78
C GLU A 646 30.61 -10.59 5.91
N VAL A 647 30.03 -10.13 4.80
CA VAL A 647 28.61 -9.75 4.75
C VAL A 647 28.02 -10.17 3.40
N SER A 648 26.75 -10.57 3.40
CA SER A 648 25.93 -10.68 2.19
C SER A 648 24.56 -10.07 2.46
N VAL A 649 23.96 -9.48 1.42
CA VAL A 649 22.74 -8.67 1.52
C VAL A 649 21.66 -9.21 0.59
N ARG A 650 20.40 -9.13 1.03
CA ARG A 650 19.19 -9.50 0.28
C ARG A 650 18.11 -8.43 0.44
N GLY A 651 17.23 -8.32 -0.55
CA GLY A 651 16.01 -7.52 -0.47
C GLY A 651 14.80 -8.42 -0.34
N LEU A 652 14.07 -8.32 0.77
CA LEU A 652 12.82 -9.04 0.98
C LEU A 652 11.67 -8.15 0.48
N VAL A 653 11.09 -8.48 -0.67
CA VAL A 653 10.02 -7.68 -1.29
C VAL A 653 8.74 -7.90 -0.52
N LEU A 654 8.14 -6.81 -0.02
CA LEU A 654 6.86 -6.83 0.67
C LEU A 654 5.78 -6.18 -0.18
N HIS A 655 4.60 -6.79 -0.20
CA HIS A 655 3.33 -6.12 -0.55
C HIS A 655 2.13 -6.99 -0.15
N THR A 656 0.93 -6.41 -0.19
CA THR A 656 -0.35 -7.15 -0.16
C THR A 656 -0.34 -8.23 -1.24
N ASP A 657 -0.56 -9.49 -0.89
CA ASP A 657 -0.56 -10.63 -1.82
C ASP A 657 -1.86 -10.73 -2.66
N ASN A 658 -2.19 -9.63 -3.34
CA ASN A 658 -3.20 -9.64 -4.40
C ASN A 658 -2.68 -10.47 -5.58
N ALA A 659 -3.53 -11.35 -6.12
CA ALA A 659 -3.18 -12.12 -7.31
C ALA A 659 -2.97 -11.18 -8.51
N SER A 660 -1.97 -11.47 -9.36
CA SER A 660 -1.90 -10.85 -10.70
C SER A 660 -3.21 -11.09 -11.44
N ALA A 661 -3.84 -10.02 -11.90
CA ALA A 661 -5.01 -10.06 -12.77
C ALA A 661 -4.60 -10.13 -14.24
N GLY A 662 -3.45 -9.56 -14.60
CA GLY A 662 -3.05 -9.40 -16.00
C GLY A 662 -1.58 -9.09 -16.23
N GLU A 663 -1.20 -9.15 -17.50
CA GLU A 663 0.16 -9.01 -18.03
C GLU A 663 0.09 -8.35 -19.42
N PHE A 664 1.08 -7.54 -19.79
CA PHE A 664 1.20 -6.89 -21.12
C PHE A 664 2.59 -7.13 -21.75
N THR A 665 2.66 -7.14 -23.08
CA THR A 665 3.90 -7.14 -23.86
C THR A 665 3.67 -6.60 -25.28
N SER A 666 4.69 -5.98 -25.88
CA SER A 666 4.68 -5.44 -27.24
C SER A 666 6.01 -5.66 -27.96
N SER A 667 6.04 -5.36 -29.27
CA SER A 667 7.27 -5.32 -30.07
C SER A 667 8.18 -4.13 -29.78
N ASN A 668 7.82 -3.25 -28.84
CA ASN A 668 8.63 -2.09 -28.45
C ASN A 668 9.03 -2.22 -26.97
N GLU A 669 10.32 -2.47 -26.74
CA GLU A 669 10.86 -2.69 -25.39
C GLU A 669 10.77 -1.46 -24.48
N LEU A 670 10.61 -0.25 -25.05
CA LEU A 670 10.37 0.96 -24.26
C LEU A 670 9.00 0.88 -23.57
N LEU A 671 7.95 0.47 -24.29
CA LEU A 671 6.62 0.26 -23.70
C LEU A 671 6.61 -0.90 -22.69
N ASN A 672 7.36 -1.96 -22.97
CA ASN A 672 7.53 -3.08 -22.03
C ASN A 672 8.24 -2.61 -20.74
N GLY A 673 9.22 -1.71 -20.87
CA GLY A 673 9.88 -1.04 -19.74
C GLY A 673 8.93 -0.15 -18.94
N ILE A 674 8.11 0.68 -19.60
CA ILE A 674 7.12 1.55 -18.94
C ILE A 674 6.10 0.72 -18.15
N HIS A 675 5.59 -0.38 -18.72
CA HIS A 675 4.73 -1.34 -18.00
C HIS A 675 5.44 -1.87 -16.74
N GLY A 676 6.73 -2.21 -16.85
CA GLY A 676 7.57 -2.63 -15.73
C GLY A 676 7.70 -1.58 -14.62
N LEU A 677 7.96 -0.30 -14.99
CA LEU A 677 8.04 0.81 -14.02
C LEU A 677 6.74 0.97 -13.23
N ILE A 678 5.60 0.98 -13.94
CA ILE A 678 4.28 1.20 -13.35
C ILE A 678 3.88 0.03 -12.45
N ARG A 679 4.02 -1.20 -12.95
CA ARG A 679 3.73 -2.42 -12.19
C ARG A 679 4.59 -2.54 -10.93
N GLY A 680 5.88 -2.19 -11.02
CA GLY A 680 6.78 -2.14 -9.86
C GLY A 680 6.37 -1.08 -8.84
N ALA A 681 5.91 0.09 -9.28
CA ALA A 681 5.43 1.15 -8.38
C ALA A 681 4.10 0.77 -7.69
N ILE A 682 3.19 0.08 -8.40
CA ILE A 682 1.97 -0.48 -7.81
C ILE A 682 2.31 -1.55 -6.77
N GLN A 683 3.28 -2.43 -7.03
CA GLN A 683 3.76 -3.40 -6.03
C GLN A 683 4.30 -2.71 -4.78
N GLY A 684 5.20 -1.73 -4.94
CA GLY A 684 5.81 -1.03 -3.81
C GLY A 684 4.78 -0.40 -2.85
N ASN A 685 3.66 0.08 -3.40
CA ASN A 685 2.67 0.85 -2.67
C ASN A 685 1.45 0.05 -2.16
N MET A 686 1.35 -1.24 -2.46
CA MET A 686 0.33 -2.12 -1.87
C MET A 686 0.69 -2.50 -0.43
N MET A 687 0.44 -1.61 0.53
CA MET A 687 0.87 -1.71 1.93
C MET A 687 -0.30 -1.61 2.91
N SER A 688 -1.28 -2.52 2.78
CA SER A 688 -2.58 -2.57 3.50
C SER A 688 -3.54 -1.38 3.26
N VAL A 689 -3.00 -0.22 2.91
CA VAL A 689 -3.62 0.84 2.08
C VAL A 689 -2.96 0.84 0.70
N LEU A 690 -3.27 1.79 -0.17
CA LEU A 690 -2.46 2.11 -1.34
C LEU A 690 -1.70 3.41 -1.03
N THR A 691 -0.39 3.33 -0.83
CA THR A 691 0.42 4.51 -0.45
C THR A 691 0.82 5.36 -1.64
N ASP A 692 1.10 6.64 -1.42
CA ASP A 692 1.79 7.49 -2.42
C ASP A 692 3.17 6.92 -2.77
N CYS A 693 4.00 6.72 -1.75
CA CYS A 693 5.32 6.15 -1.88
C CYS A 693 5.61 5.20 -0.70
N PRO A 694 6.44 4.15 -0.90
CA PRO A 694 6.81 3.22 0.14
C PRO A 694 7.86 3.76 1.11
N SER A 695 8.29 5.02 0.93
CA SER A 695 9.55 5.52 1.44
C SER A 695 9.37 6.67 2.43
N ARG A 696 9.02 7.88 1.98
CA ARG A 696 8.96 9.07 2.86
C ARG A 696 7.60 9.29 3.54
N GLU A 697 6.45 9.17 2.86
CA GLU A 697 5.14 9.53 3.45
C GLU A 697 4.31 8.34 3.89
N LYS A 698 4.20 7.31 3.03
CA LYS A 698 3.47 6.08 3.31
C LYS A 698 2.00 6.34 3.69
N LEU A 699 1.38 7.34 3.06
CA LEU A 699 0.01 7.78 3.35
C LEU A 699 -0.96 7.29 2.25
N GLY A 700 -2.17 6.90 2.64
CA GLY A 700 -3.21 6.43 1.71
C GLY A 700 -3.89 7.57 0.97
N TRP A 701 -3.17 8.21 0.05
CA TRP A 701 -3.65 9.32 -0.79
C TRP A 701 -4.67 8.83 -1.82
N LEU A 702 -5.90 9.38 -1.76
CA LEU A 702 -7.10 8.78 -2.36
C LEU A 702 -7.32 9.00 -3.87
N GLU A 703 -6.72 10.04 -4.45
CA GLU A 703 -6.81 10.37 -5.87
C GLU A 703 -6.34 9.20 -6.74
N GLN A 704 -5.23 8.57 -6.35
CA GLN A 704 -4.60 7.46 -7.06
C GLN A 704 -5.52 6.24 -7.19
N ASP A 705 -6.32 5.94 -6.16
CA ASP A 705 -7.26 4.82 -6.15
C ASP A 705 -8.30 4.90 -7.29
N GLN A 706 -8.68 6.12 -7.68
CA GLN A 706 -9.68 6.36 -8.73
C GLN A 706 -9.08 6.79 -10.07
N LEU A 707 -7.98 7.57 -10.09
CA LEU A 707 -7.32 8.01 -11.33
C LEU A 707 -6.59 6.84 -12.01
N VAL A 708 -5.90 6.02 -11.22
CA VAL A 708 -5.06 4.91 -11.68
C VAL A 708 -5.80 3.57 -11.62
N PHE A 709 -7.08 3.55 -11.20
CA PHE A 709 -7.93 2.34 -11.13
C PHE A 709 -7.79 1.40 -12.34
N PRO A 710 -7.80 1.87 -13.61
CA PRO A 710 -7.70 0.96 -14.76
C PRO A 710 -6.39 0.18 -14.81
N ALA A 711 -5.27 0.81 -14.44
CA ALA A 711 -3.96 0.19 -14.37
C ALA A 711 -3.84 -0.73 -13.13
N LEU A 712 -4.34 -0.28 -11.97
CA LEU A 712 -4.42 -1.09 -10.75
C LEU A 712 -5.18 -2.42 -11.01
N ALA A 713 -6.38 -2.34 -11.59
CA ALA A 713 -7.21 -3.50 -11.90
C ALA A 713 -6.67 -4.36 -13.06
N ALA A 714 -6.02 -3.77 -14.06
CA ALA A 714 -5.37 -4.53 -15.13
C ALA A 714 -4.22 -5.41 -14.60
N ASN A 715 -3.44 -4.89 -13.64
CA ASN A 715 -2.31 -5.60 -13.06
C ASN A 715 -2.70 -6.59 -11.96
N TYR A 716 -3.58 -6.20 -11.02
CA TYR A 716 -3.86 -6.95 -9.78
C TYR A 716 -5.35 -7.07 -9.45
N ASP A 717 -5.72 -8.12 -8.70
CA ASP A 717 -7.09 -8.41 -8.26
C ASP A 717 -7.50 -7.54 -7.06
N MET A 718 -7.75 -6.25 -7.33
CA MET A 718 -7.92 -5.21 -6.30
C MET A 718 -9.24 -5.27 -5.51
N ARG A 719 -10.15 -6.22 -5.80
CA ARG A 719 -11.53 -6.20 -5.29
C ARG A 719 -11.60 -6.16 -3.75
N SER A 720 -10.77 -6.94 -3.06
CA SER A 720 -10.78 -7.00 -1.58
C SER A 720 -10.13 -5.77 -0.94
N GLN A 721 -8.99 -5.31 -1.47
CA GLN A 721 -8.26 -4.15 -0.95
C GLN A 721 -9.05 -2.85 -1.13
N LEU A 722 -9.63 -2.60 -2.31
CA LEU A 722 -10.44 -1.40 -2.54
C LEU A 722 -11.76 -1.41 -1.76
N ARG A 723 -12.39 -2.58 -1.54
CA ARG A 723 -13.51 -2.72 -0.58
C ARG A 723 -13.11 -2.28 0.84
N LYS A 724 -11.91 -2.67 1.29
CA LYS A 724 -11.37 -2.26 2.60
C LYS A 724 -11.07 -0.76 2.63
N ILE A 725 -10.48 -0.20 1.57
CA ILE A 725 -10.18 1.25 1.50
C ILE A 725 -11.45 2.11 1.49
N VAL A 726 -12.52 1.70 0.79
CA VAL A 726 -13.82 2.39 0.86
C VAL A 726 -14.43 2.39 2.26
N ARG A 727 -14.16 1.35 3.07
CA ARG A 727 -14.51 1.35 4.49
C ARG A 727 -13.65 2.30 5.30
N ASP A 728 -12.33 2.35 5.06
CA ASP A 728 -11.43 3.30 5.72
C ASP A 728 -11.86 4.75 5.45
N MET A 729 -12.26 5.07 4.20
CA MET A 729 -12.88 6.35 3.83
C MET A 729 -14.17 6.62 4.62
N ALA A 730 -15.02 5.60 4.77
CA ALA A 730 -16.27 5.74 5.50
C ALA A 730 -16.04 5.96 7.01
N ASP A 731 -15.11 5.21 7.61
CA ASP A 731 -14.76 5.35 9.03
C ASP A 731 -14.15 6.74 9.28
N ALA A 732 -13.24 7.21 8.42
CA ALA A 732 -12.65 8.55 8.48
C ALA A 732 -13.59 9.71 8.05
N GLN A 733 -14.87 9.45 7.76
CA GLN A 733 -15.79 10.51 7.33
C GLN A 733 -16.20 11.42 8.49
N THR A 734 -16.00 12.74 8.34
CA THR A 734 -16.33 13.70 9.41
C THR A 734 -17.85 13.84 9.61
N PRO A 735 -18.30 14.31 10.80
CA PRO A 735 -19.72 14.57 11.06
C PRO A 735 -20.39 15.59 10.11
N ASP A 736 -19.62 16.46 9.44
CA ASP A 736 -20.13 17.39 8.43
C ASP A 736 -20.04 16.87 6.98
N GLY A 737 -19.48 15.68 6.79
CA GLY A 737 -19.51 14.89 5.55
C GLY A 737 -18.18 14.79 4.78
N LEU A 738 -17.11 15.48 5.21
CA LEU A 738 -15.79 15.44 4.55
C LEU A 738 -15.22 14.02 4.55
N ILE A 739 -14.72 13.59 3.40
CA ILE A 739 -13.76 12.49 3.27
C ILE A 739 -12.37 13.12 3.16
N PRO A 740 -11.47 12.90 4.12
CA PRO A 740 -10.10 13.41 4.06
C PRO A 740 -9.32 12.94 2.83
N SER A 741 -8.39 13.74 2.33
CA SER A 741 -7.58 13.39 1.15
C SER A 741 -6.65 12.18 1.36
N THR A 742 -6.37 11.80 2.60
CA THR A 742 -5.60 10.60 2.98
C THR A 742 -6.39 9.74 3.96
N VAL A 743 -6.41 8.41 3.76
CA VAL A 743 -7.00 7.48 4.73
C VAL A 743 -6.03 6.35 5.12
N PRO A 744 -5.95 5.99 6.41
CA PRO A 744 -6.45 6.72 7.57
C PRO A 744 -5.84 8.13 7.69
N ASP A 745 -6.60 9.06 8.29
CA ASP A 745 -6.27 10.50 8.35
C ASP A 745 -5.26 10.83 9.48
N TYR A 746 -4.21 10.01 9.60
CA TYR A 746 -3.18 10.10 10.65
C TYR A 746 -2.42 11.44 10.63
N THR A 747 -2.43 12.18 9.52
CA THR A 747 -1.76 13.47 9.36
C THR A 747 -2.78 14.53 8.98
N LEU A 748 -3.22 15.33 9.96
CA LEU A 748 -4.16 16.43 9.75
C LEU A 748 -3.52 17.59 8.97
N LEU A 749 -3.39 17.42 7.65
CA LEU A 749 -2.90 18.47 6.74
C LEU A 749 -3.95 19.60 6.62
N PRO A 750 -3.55 20.89 6.68
CA PRO A 750 -4.50 22.00 6.65
C PRO A 750 -4.91 22.37 5.21
N GLY A 751 -6.16 22.79 5.05
CA GLY A 751 -6.69 23.34 3.79
C GLY A 751 -6.92 22.27 2.70
N SER A 752 -6.62 22.62 1.45
CA SER A 752 -6.89 21.76 0.29
C SER A 752 -6.14 20.43 0.31
N TYR A 753 -5.01 20.32 1.03
CA TYR A 753 -4.31 19.05 1.24
C TYR A 753 -5.12 17.98 1.98
N ARG A 754 -6.25 18.33 2.62
CA ARG A 754 -7.19 17.41 3.28
C ARG A 754 -8.62 17.49 2.73
N ASN A 755 -8.89 18.45 1.85
CA ASN A 755 -10.22 18.77 1.31
C ASN A 755 -10.09 19.10 -0.19
N ASP A 756 -9.81 18.09 -1.02
CA ASP A 756 -9.93 18.23 -2.48
C ASP A 756 -10.97 17.23 -3.02
N ALA A 757 -11.81 17.71 -3.94
CA ALA A 757 -12.87 16.93 -4.56
C ALA A 757 -12.35 15.75 -5.40
N ASN A 758 -11.12 15.83 -5.92
CA ASN A 758 -10.49 14.76 -6.70
C ASN A 758 -9.88 13.66 -5.82
N TRP A 759 -9.55 13.99 -4.57
CA TRP A 759 -9.08 13.04 -3.57
C TRP A 759 -10.27 12.36 -2.88
N GLY A 760 -11.04 13.12 -2.08
CA GLY A 760 -12.18 12.58 -1.33
C GLY A 760 -13.29 12.00 -2.23
N GLY A 761 -13.38 12.45 -3.49
CA GLY A 761 -14.29 11.90 -4.50
C GLY A 761 -14.07 10.43 -4.83
N ALA A 762 -12.92 9.86 -4.47
CA ALA A 762 -12.67 8.42 -4.52
C ALA A 762 -13.72 7.61 -3.74
N PHE A 763 -14.32 8.16 -2.68
CA PHE A 763 -15.40 7.51 -1.92
C PHE A 763 -16.69 7.29 -2.73
N VAL A 764 -16.85 7.96 -3.87
CA VAL A 764 -17.93 7.71 -4.85
C VAL A 764 -17.39 6.98 -6.08
N LEU A 765 -16.21 7.38 -6.56
CA LEU A 765 -15.63 6.87 -7.81
C LEU A 765 -15.12 5.43 -7.69
N VAL A 766 -14.43 5.07 -6.60
CA VAL A 766 -13.94 3.69 -6.39
C VAL A 766 -15.10 2.70 -6.28
N PRO A 767 -16.20 2.95 -5.54
CA PRO A 767 -17.40 2.10 -5.58
C PRO A 767 -18.03 1.96 -6.98
N TRP A 768 -18.09 3.04 -7.77
CA TRP A 768 -18.59 2.97 -9.15
C TRP A 768 -17.67 2.14 -10.08
N GLN A 769 -16.36 2.28 -9.91
CA GLN A 769 -15.35 1.51 -10.65
C GLN A 769 -15.33 0.04 -10.22
N LEU A 770 -15.52 -0.25 -8.93
CA LEU A 770 -15.76 -1.61 -8.41
C LEU A 770 -17.02 -2.23 -9.01
N TYR A 771 -18.14 -1.48 -9.06
CA TYR A 771 -19.37 -1.95 -9.70
C TYR A 771 -19.16 -2.30 -11.17
N THR A 772 -18.63 -1.37 -11.96
CA THR A 772 -18.46 -1.55 -13.41
C THR A 772 -17.41 -2.62 -13.76
N THR A 773 -16.32 -2.73 -13.00
CA THR A 773 -15.20 -3.66 -13.28
C THR A 773 -15.43 -5.07 -12.73
N TYR A 774 -16.06 -5.19 -11.56
CA TYR A 774 -16.19 -6.45 -10.83
C TYR A 774 -17.65 -6.92 -10.65
N GLY A 775 -18.62 -6.05 -10.93
CA GLY A 775 -20.05 -6.30 -10.68
C GLY A 775 -20.47 -6.03 -9.24
N ASP A 776 -19.67 -5.29 -8.48
CA ASP A 776 -19.87 -5.04 -7.05
C ASP A 776 -21.00 -4.04 -6.77
N GLN A 777 -22.22 -4.55 -6.53
CA GLN A 777 -23.39 -3.74 -6.18
C GLN A 777 -23.68 -3.76 -4.66
N GLU A 778 -22.75 -4.29 -3.86
CA GLU A 778 -22.85 -4.39 -2.40
C GLU A 778 -22.27 -3.10 -1.80
N THR A 779 -21.00 -2.82 -2.10
CA THR A 779 -20.31 -1.57 -1.72
C THR A 779 -21.02 -0.31 -2.21
N LEU A 780 -21.72 -0.35 -3.35
CA LEU A 780 -22.61 0.75 -3.76
C LEU A 780 -23.73 1.00 -2.74
N ARG A 781 -24.49 -0.04 -2.37
CA ARG A 781 -25.67 0.08 -1.51
C ARG A 781 -25.31 0.47 -0.09
N ASP A 782 -24.26 -0.15 0.45
CA ASP A 782 -23.92 -0.04 1.86
C ASP A 782 -23.39 1.36 2.21
N TYR A 783 -22.67 1.99 1.28
CA TYR A 783 -22.09 3.33 1.47
C TYR A 783 -22.88 4.47 0.81
N TYR A 784 -23.89 4.20 -0.02
CA TYR A 784 -24.67 5.25 -0.72
C TYR A 784 -25.15 6.40 0.20
N PRO A 785 -25.71 6.16 1.41
CA PRO A 785 -26.12 7.25 2.29
C PRO A 785 -24.96 8.16 2.73
N ARG A 786 -23.77 7.60 2.91
CA ARG A 786 -22.53 8.33 3.25
C ARG A 786 -21.94 9.06 2.03
N MET A 787 -22.05 8.49 0.83
CA MET A 787 -21.70 9.17 -0.43
C MET A 787 -22.54 10.44 -0.62
N LYS A 788 -23.85 10.39 -0.32
CA LYS A 788 -24.73 11.57 -0.36
C LYS A 788 -24.27 12.66 0.62
N GLN A 789 -23.80 12.28 1.81
CA GLN A 789 -23.25 13.23 2.80
C GLN A 789 -21.96 13.91 2.28
N TYR A 790 -21.08 13.19 1.59
CA TYR A 790 -19.90 13.79 0.97
C TYR A 790 -20.23 14.73 -0.19
N ALA A 791 -21.19 14.38 -1.06
CA ALA A 791 -21.65 15.30 -2.10
C ALA A 791 -22.29 16.57 -1.50
N ALA A 792 -23.09 16.43 -0.44
CA ALA A 792 -23.65 17.56 0.30
C ALA A 792 -22.59 18.36 1.11
N PHE A 793 -21.38 17.82 1.28
CA PHE A 793 -20.22 18.54 1.81
C PHE A 793 -19.52 19.37 0.71
N LEU A 794 -19.28 18.79 -0.47
CA LEU A 794 -18.74 19.52 -1.62
C LEU A 794 -19.69 20.62 -2.12
N GLU A 795 -20.99 20.37 -2.13
CA GLU A 795 -22.03 21.31 -2.58
C GLU A 795 -22.00 22.65 -1.82
N ARG A 796 -21.57 22.66 -0.54
CA ARG A 796 -21.38 23.90 0.25
C ARG A 796 -20.17 24.74 -0.18
N GLN A 797 -19.32 24.20 -1.05
CA GLN A 797 -18.14 24.85 -1.64
C GLN A 797 -18.38 25.27 -3.11
N VAL A 798 -19.56 24.98 -3.66
CA VAL A 798 -19.95 25.31 -5.04
C VAL A 798 -20.69 26.65 -5.07
N ALA A 799 -20.29 27.54 -6.00
CA ALA A 799 -21.01 28.77 -6.32
C ALA A 799 -21.30 28.78 -7.82
N ASP A 800 -22.57 29.00 -8.21
CA ASP A 800 -23.04 29.08 -9.60
C ASP A 800 -22.54 27.91 -10.49
N GLY A 801 -22.52 26.69 -9.93
CA GLY A 801 -22.06 25.46 -10.60
C GLY A 801 -20.54 25.22 -10.56
N ILE A 802 -19.74 26.12 -9.98
CA ILE A 802 -18.27 26.07 -9.98
C ILE A 802 -17.74 25.85 -8.55
N LEU A 803 -16.79 24.92 -8.40
CA LEU A 803 -15.99 24.69 -7.20
C LEU A 803 -14.58 25.27 -7.41
N ASP A 804 -14.36 26.51 -6.96
CA ASP A 804 -13.05 27.18 -7.01
C ASP A 804 -12.26 26.93 -5.71
N TYR A 805 -11.88 25.68 -5.51
CA TYR A 805 -11.09 25.19 -4.38
C TYR A 805 -10.26 23.98 -4.82
N GLY A 806 -9.30 23.56 -3.97
CA GLY A 806 -8.44 22.39 -4.23
C GLY A 806 -6.96 22.71 -4.41
N LEU A 807 -6.20 21.67 -4.77
CA LEU A 807 -4.76 21.68 -5.07
C LEU A 807 -4.47 22.06 -6.54
N GLY A 808 -5.44 21.88 -7.43
CA GLY A 808 -5.28 22.07 -8.88
C GLY A 808 -4.90 20.76 -9.59
N ASP A 809 -4.31 20.86 -10.78
CA ASP A 809 -3.76 19.71 -11.51
C ASP A 809 -2.37 19.37 -10.93
N TRP A 810 -2.32 18.49 -9.92
CA TRP A 810 -1.11 18.28 -9.13
C TRP A 810 0.07 17.75 -9.98
N ILE A 811 1.28 18.13 -9.58
CA ILE A 811 2.56 18.04 -10.32
C ILE A 811 2.61 18.68 -11.72
N THR A 812 1.58 19.44 -12.15
CA THR A 812 1.62 20.12 -13.47
C THR A 812 2.79 21.11 -13.61
N PRO A 813 3.48 21.13 -14.77
CA PRO A 813 4.42 22.19 -15.13
C PRO A 813 3.71 23.51 -15.51
N ASP A 814 2.43 23.46 -15.92
CA ASP A 814 1.66 24.64 -16.33
C ASP A 814 1.33 25.55 -15.14
N ARG A 815 1.92 26.75 -15.11
CA ARG A 815 1.68 27.75 -14.06
C ARG A 815 0.46 28.65 -14.33
N THR A 816 -0.25 28.44 -15.43
CA THR A 816 -1.47 29.17 -15.82
C THR A 816 -2.75 28.37 -15.58
N PHE A 817 -2.65 27.05 -15.33
CA PHE A 817 -3.76 26.14 -15.12
C PHE A 817 -4.82 26.72 -14.14
N PRO A 818 -6.09 26.92 -14.55
CA PRO A 818 -7.11 27.48 -13.68
C PRO A 818 -7.61 26.45 -12.66
N ARG A 819 -7.23 26.61 -11.37
CA ARG A 819 -7.63 25.73 -10.25
C ARG A 819 -9.11 25.32 -10.25
N ALA A 820 -10.01 26.26 -10.54
CA ALA A 820 -11.45 26.02 -10.58
C ALA A 820 -11.88 24.93 -11.59
N VAL A 821 -11.10 24.68 -12.65
CA VAL A 821 -11.37 23.62 -13.61
C VAL A 821 -11.15 22.26 -12.95
N ALA A 822 -10.01 22.04 -12.27
CA ALA A 822 -9.76 20.80 -11.53
C ALA A 822 -10.74 20.60 -10.35
N GLY A 823 -11.03 21.65 -9.58
CA GLY A 823 -11.98 21.59 -8.47
C GLY A 823 -13.40 21.24 -8.93
N THR A 824 -13.90 21.92 -9.95
CA THR A 824 -15.24 21.68 -10.52
C THR A 824 -15.33 20.35 -11.26
N TYR A 825 -14.26 19.92 -11.95
CA TYR A 825 -14.19 18.60 -12.56
C TYR A 825 -14.25 17.47 -11.52
N GLY A 826 -13.57 17.64 -10.37
CA GLY A 826 -13.69 16.71 -9.23
C GLY A 826 -15.13 16.59 -8.72
N TYR A 827 -15.79 17.74 -8.49
CA TYR A 827 -17.20 17.78 -8.11
C TYR A 827 -18.13 17.16 -9.16
N TRP A 828 -17.97 17.52 -10.43
CA TRP A 828 -18.75 16.97 -11.55
C TRP A 828 -18.68 15.44 -11.61
N ARG A 829 -17.47 14.86 -11.50
CA ARG A 829 -17.29 13.40 -11.48
C ARG A 829 -18.02 12.75 -10.29
N VAL A 830 -18.02 13.40 -9.13
CA VAL A 830 -18.74 12.91 -7.93
C VAL A 830 -20.25 12.90 -8.15
N VAL A 831 -20.84 13.97 -8.70
CA VAL A 831 -22.30 14.01 -8.94
C VAL A 831 -22.75 13.15 -10.12
N ASP A 832 -22.01 13.12 -11.24
CA ASP A 832 -22.28 12.20 -12.36
C ASP A 832 -22.27 10.73 -11.90
N ALA A 833 -21.23 10.32 -11.16
CA ALA A 833 -21.15 8.96 -10.62
C ALA A 833 -22.29 8.69 -9.63
N LEU A 834 -22.65 9.63 -8.74
CA LEU A 834 -23.79 9.48 -7.84
C LEU A 834 -25.13 9.34 -8.58
N GLY A 835 -25.35 10.07 -9.68
CA GLY A 835 -26.55 9.93 -10.51
C GLY A 835 -26.66 8.54 -11.13
N ARG A 836 -25.53 8.00 -11.62
CA ARG A 836 -25.44 6.64 -12.17
C ARG A 836 -25.63 5.56 -11.09
N ILE A 837 -25.05 5.74 -9.91
CA ILE A 837 -25.24 4.85 -8.74
C ILE A 837 -26.70 4.85 -8.30
N ALA A 838 -27.32 6.02 -8.19
CA ALA A 838 -28.74 6.19 -7.86
C ALA A 838 -29.63 5.41 -8.84
N GLY A 839 -29.36 5.52 -10.15
CA GLY A 839 -30.05 4.73 -11.18
C GLY A 839 -29.87 3.20 -11.05
N VAL A 840 -28.71 2.74 -10.58
CA VAL A 840 -28.41 1.31 -10.32
C VAL A 840 -29.06 0.79 -9.04
N LEU A 841 -29.30 1.65 -8.05
CA LEU A 841 -29.99 1.30 -6.80
C LEU A 841 -31.52 1.43 -6.90
N GLY A 842 -32.01 2.30 -7.79
CA GLY A 842 -33.43 2.57 -8.03
C GLY A 842 -33.91 3.95 -7.60
N GLU A 843 -33.02 4.79 -7.06
CA GLU A 843 -33.30 6.09 -6.45
C GLU A 843 -33.46 7.18 -7.53
N ARG A 844 -34.61 7.17 -8.22
CA ARG A 844 -34.83 7.99 -9.44
C ARG A 844 -34.79 9.50 -9.22
N GLU A 845 -35.24 9.98 -8.06
CA GLU A 845 -35.27 11.41 -7.73
C GLU A 845 -33.85 11.92 -7.50
N ASP A 846 -33.03 11.17 -6.74
CA ASP A 846 -31.61 11.44 -6.59
C ASP A 846 -30.88 11.39 -7.93
N ALA A 847 -31.18 10.39 -8.79
CA ALA A 847 -30.56 10.27 -10.11
C ALA A 847 -30.78 11.52 -10.98
N ALA A 848 -31.98 12.09 -10.96
CA ALA A 848 -32.29 13.32 -11.68
C ALA A 848 -31.59 14.55 -11.05
N ALA A 849 -31.66 14.70 -9.72
CA ALA A 849 -31.06 15.83 -9.02
C ALA A 849 -29.53 15.87 -9.12
N TYR A 850 -28.86 14.71 -9.17
CA TYR A 850 -27.42 14.64 -9.40
C TYR A 850 -27.03 14.89 -10.86
N GLN A 851 -27.88 14.51 -11.84
CA GLN A 851 -27.68 14.89 -13.25
C GLN A 851 -27.79 16.40 -13.44
N GLU A 852 -28.82 17.05 -12.87
CA GLU A 852 -28.99 18.52 -12.94
C GLU A 852 -27.75 19.26 -12.39
N LYS A 853 -27.16 18.76 -11.30
CA LYS A 853 -25.90 19.28 -10.73
C LYS A 853 -24.70 19.07 -11.64
N ALA A 854 -24.61 17.93 -12.32
CA ALA A 854 -23.55 17.67 -13.30
C ALA A 854 -23.66 18.61 -14.51
N ASP A 855 -24.87 18.74 -15.07
CA ASP A 855 -25.16 19.59 -16.22
C ASP A 855 -24.91 21.08 -15.92
N ALA A 856 -25.26 21.54 -14.71
CA ALA A 856 -24.98 22.89 -14.24
C ALA A 856 -23.47 23.19 -14.18
N SER A 857 -22.64 22.26 -13.67
CA SER A 857 -21.18 22.42 -13.67
C SER A 857 -20.57 22.42 -15.08
N VAL A 858 -21.09 21.60 -15.99
CA VAL A 858 -20.69 21.58 -17.41
C VAL A 858 -21.00 22.92 -18.08
N ALA A 859 -22.22 23.45 -17.89
CA ALA A 859 -22.64 24.73 -18.44
C ALA A 859 -21.83 25.91 -17.86
N ALA A 860 -21.61 25.95 -16.54
CA ALA A 860 -20.92 27.04 -15.87
C ALA A 860 -19.42 27.10 -16.22
N LEU A 861 -18.72 25.96 -16.29
CA LEU A 861 -17.33 25.92 -16.77
C LEU A 861 -17.22 26.33 -18.24
N SER A 862 -18.09 25.81 -19.10
CA SER A 862 -18.15 26.16 -20.52
C SER A 862 -18.31 27.68 -20.71
N ALA A 863 -19.26 28.30 -20.00
CA ALA A 863 -19.52 29.73 -20.07
C ALA A 863 -18.41 30.62 -19.49
N LYS A 864 -17.62 30.12 -18.52
CA LYS A 864 -16.55 30.90 -17.85
C LYS A 864 -15.18 30.76 -18.52
N TYR A 865 -14.88 29.62 -19.14
CA TYR A 865 -13.51 29.27 -19.54
C TYR A 865 -13.32 28.92 -21.03
N TYR A 866 -14.37 28.73 -21.83
CA TYR A 866 -14.22 28.58 -23.29
C TYR A 866 -14.21 29.94 -24.00
N ASP A 867 -13.13 30.26 -24.70
CA ASP A 867 -13.09 31.44 -25.57
C ASP A 867 -13.46 31.06 -27.02
N ALA A 868 -14.64 31.51 -27.47
CA ALA A 868 -15.09 31.30 -28.84
C ALA A 868 -14.20 31.99 -29.90
N THR A 869 -13.39 32.99 -29.52
CA THR A 869 -12.49 33.72 -30.41
C THR A 869 -11.31 32.86 -30.82
N THR A 870 -10.49 32.43 -29.87
CA THR A 870 -9.34 31.51 -30.09
C THR A 870 -9.78 30.07 -30.33
N GLY A 871 -10.87 29.63 -29.70
CA GLY A 871 -11.33 28.23 -29.70
C GLY A 871 -10.73 27.38 -28.59
N THR A 872 -10.05 28.02 -27.64
CA THR A 872 -9.34 27.36 -26.53
C THR A 872 -10.19 27.28 -25.27
N PHE A 873 -9.79 26.44 -24.33
CA PHE A 873 -10.39 26.36 -23.00
C PHE A 873 -9.37 26.65 -21.90
N GLY A 874 -9.75 27.44 -20.90
CA GLY A 874 -8.94 27.71 -19.70
C GLY A 874 -7.61 28.41 -19.94
N GLY A 875 -7.40 29.00 -21.13
CA GLY A 875 -6.13 29.60 -21.56
C GLY A 875 -5.32 28.76 -22.55
N GLY A 876 -5.80 27.58 -22.97
CA GLY A 876 -5.14 26.72 -23.96
C GLY A 876 -4.13 25.72 -23.41
N GLY A 877 -4.03 25.59 -22.08
CA GLY A 877 -3.15 24.62 -21.42
C GLY A 877 -3.69 23.19 -21.52
N HIS A 878 -2.81 22.23 -21.84
CA HIS A 878 -3.14 20.81 -22.11
C HIS A 878 -4.14 20.22 -21.11
N GLY A 879 -3.89 20.41 -19.81
CA GLY A 879 -4.72 19.83 -18.75
C GLY A 879 -6.12 20.44 -18.69
N ALA A 880 -6.28 21.74 -18.94
CA ALA A 880 -7.58 22.40 -18.88
C ALA A 880 -8.48 21.96 -20.05
N GLU A 881 -7.90 21.84 -21.25
CA GLU A 881 -8.64 21.38 -22.44
C GLU A 881 -8.97 19.89 -22.36
N ALA A 882 -8.05 19.05 -21.85
CA ALA A 882 -8.31 17.63 -21.62
C ALA A 882 -9.48 17.40 -20.65
N LEU A 883 -9.53 18.13 -19.53
CA LEU A 883 -10.64 18.05 -18.57
C LEU A 883 -11.97 18.52 -19.18
N ALA A 884 -11.98 19.63 -19.91
CA ALA A 884 -13.17 20.14 -20.59
C ALA A 884 -13.69 19.18 -21.67
N LEU A 885 -12.79 18.58 -22.45
CA LEU A 885 -13.13 17.58 -23.47
C LEU A 885 -13.64 16.27 -22.86
N ASP A 886 -13.16 15.86 -21.69
CA ASP A 886 -13.62 14.63 -21.01
C ASP A 886 -14.99 14.81 -20.34
N MET A 887 -15.25 15.96 -19.69
CA MET A 887 -16.55 16.25 -19.08
C MET A 887 -17.61 16.83 -20.04
N GLY A 888 -17.19 17.27 -21.23
CA GLY A 888 -18.09 17.91 -22.20
C GLY A 888 -18.37 19.40 -21.95
N ALA A 889 -17.54 20.10 -21.18
CA ALA A 889 -17.66 21.55 -20.90
C ALA A 889 -17.22 22.41 -22.09
N VAL A 890 -17.87 22.21 -23.25
CA VAL A 890 -17.60 22.90 -24.51
C VAL A 890 -18.94 23.24 -25.17
N PRO A 891 -19.14 24.43 -25.77
CA PRO A 891 -20.38 24.75 -26.48
C PRO A 891 -20.64 23.83 -27.68
N ASP A 892 -21.91 23.72 -28.08
CA ASP A 892 -22.34 22.93 -29.24
C ASP A 892 -21.51 23.25 -30.50
N GLY A 893 -21.01 22.22 -31.17
CA GLY A 893 -20.12 22.31 -32.32
C GLY A 893 -18.67 22.69 -32.00
N GLY A 894 -18.37 23.26 -30.82
CA GLY A 894 -17.02 23.64 -30.41
C GLY A 894 -16.07 22.47 -30.15
N ARG A 895 -16.61 21.28 -29.83
CA ARG A 895 -15.82 20.10 -29.41
C ARG A 895 -14.69 19.74 -30.37
N GLN A 896 -14.93 19.69 -31.67
CA GLN A 896 -13.89 19.29 -32.64
C GLN A 896 -12.77 20.34 -32.70
N ARG A 897 -13.11 21.63 -32.70
CA ARG A 897 -12.14 22.73 -32.70
C ARG A 897 -11.22 22.69 -31.48
N LEU A 898 -11.79 22.42 -30.30
CA LEU A 898 -11.02 22.30 -29.06
C LEU A 898 -10.14 21.03 -29.05
N LEU A 899 -10.64 19.92 -29.60
CA LEU A 899 -9.86 18.68 -29.77
C LEU A 899 -8.70 18.87 -30.76
N ASP A 900 -8.93 19.55 -31.88
CA ASP A 900 -7.91 19.85 -32.88
C ASP A 900 -6.83 20.78 -32.30
N HIS A 901 -7.24 21.79 -31.51
CA HIS A 901 -6.30 22.66 -30.77
C HIS A 901 -5.51 21.86 -29.73
N PHE A 902 -6.17 21.05 -28.90
CA PHE A 902 -5.51 20.25 -27.87
C PHE A 902 -4.44 19.34 -28.48
N VAL A 903 -4.75 18.59 -29.54
CA VAL A 903 -3.75 17.74 -30.21
C VAL A 903 -2.64 18.56 -30.86
N HIS A 904 -2.97 19.66 -31.54
CA HIS A 904 -1.95 20.54 -32.10
C HIS A 904 -1.01 21.11 -31.02
N SER A 905 -1.54 21.43 -29.83
CA SER A 905 -0.76 21.94 -28.70
C SER A 905 0.20 20.89 -28.12
N VAL A 906 -0.14 19.60 -28.19
CA VAL A 906 0.74 18.47 -27.84
C VAL A 906 1.81 18.28 -28.93
N GLU A 907 1.44 18.37 -30.20
CA GLU A 907 2.36 18.28 -31.34
C GLU A 907 3.37 19.45 -31.36
N GLN A 908 2.94 20.68 -31.02
CA GLN A 908 3.83 21.84 -30.82
C GLN A 908 4.72 21.71 -29.57
N ALA A 909 4.28 20.96 -28.55
CA ALA A 909 5.10 20.59 -27.39
C ALA A 909 6.05 19.40 -27.68
N GLY A 910 6.20 18.97 -28.94
CA GLY A 910 7.08 17.86 -29.33
C GLY A 910 6.56 16.48 -28.90
N ASP A 911 5.24 16.32 -28.78
CA ASP A 911 4.55 15.19 -28.17
C ASP A 911 4.85 14.98 -26.67
N HIS A 912 5.28 16.03 -25.95
CA HIS A 912 5.31 16.02 -24.48
C HIS A 912 3.98 16.50 -23.88
N LEU A 913 3.59 15.93 -22.74
CA LEU A 913 2.41 16.35 -21.98
C LEU A 913 2.76 17.43 -20.95
N VAL A 914 2.20 18.62 -21.12
CA VAL A 914 2.39 19.79 -20.24
C VAL A 914 1.22 19.86 -19.25
N LEU A 915 1.09 18.81 -18.43
CA LEU A 915 -0.04 18.66 -17.49
C LEU A 915 0.31 17.84 -16.22
N GLY A 916 -0.64 17.81 -15.28
CA GLY A 916 -0.56 17.10 -14.01
C GLY A 916 -1.38 15.80 -13.96
N GLU A 917 -1.49 15.18 -12.79
CA GLU A 917 -2.12 13.87 -12.64
C GLU A 917 -3.65 13.87 -12.77
N ILE A 918 -4.33 15.00 -12.48
CA ILE A 918 -5.80 15.07 -12.47
C ILE A 918 -6.33 15.04 -13.90
N SER A 919 -5.64 15.72 -14.81
CA SER A 919 -5.99 15.78 -16.22
C SER A 919 -5.37 14.64 -17.06
N LEU A 920 -4.32 13.97 -16.60
CA LEU A 920 -3.67 12.86 -17.30
C LEU A 920 -4.63 11.72 -17.73
N PRO A 921 -5.54 11.20 -16.88
CA PRO A 921 -6.56 10.23 -17.31
C PRO A 921 -7.55 10.77 -18.34
N ALA A 922 -7.90 12.06 -18.24
CA ALA A 922 -8.80 12.71 -19.18
C ALA A 922 -8.14 12.84 -20.56
N ALA A 923 -6.87 13.26 -20.62
CA ALA A 923 -6.10 13.36 -21.85
C ALA A 923 -6.06 12.02 -22.62
N PHE A 924 -5.70 10.91 -21.95
CA PHE A 924 -5.69 9.60 -22.60
C PHE A 924 -7.08 9.12 -23.03
N ARG A 925 -8.13 9.34 -22.22
CA ARG A 925 -9.50 8.99 -22.62
C ARG A 925 -9.97 9.79 -23.83
N VAL A 926 -9.74 11.10 -23.85
CA VAL A 926 -10.11 12.00 -24.95
C VAL A 926 -9.39 11.60 -26.25
N LEU A 927 -8.08 11.35 -26.20
CA LEU A 927 -7.30 10.93 -27.38
C LEU A 927 -7.76 9.57 -27.92
N SER A 928 -7.89 8.53 -27.09
CA SER A 928 -8.39 7.22 -27.56
C SER A 928 -9.85 7.28 -28.02
N ALA A 929 -10.72 8.08 -27.39
CA ALA A 929 -12.10 8.26 -27.83
C ALA A 929 -12.21 9.01 -29.18
N ALA A 930 -11.27 9.91 -29.47
CA ALA A 930 -11.10 10.57 -30.75
C ALA A 930 -10.44 9.67 -31.83
N GLY A 931 -9.98 8.47 -31.48
CA GLY A 931 -9.19 7.61 -32.37
C GLY A 931 -7.75 8.10 -32.58
N ARG A 932 -7.27 9.06 -31.78
CA ARG A 932 -5.90 9.60 -31.80
C ARG A 932 -4.93 8.81 -30.91
N ASP A 933 -5.03 7.48 -30.99
CA ASP A 933 -4.07 6.57 -30.35
C ASP A 933 -2.64 6.70 -30.94
N ASP A 934 -2.49 7.36 -32.10
CA ASP A 934 -1.19 7.75 -32.66
C ASP A 934 -0.47 8.78 -31.77
N VAL A 935 -1.20 9.77 -31.24
CA VAL A 935 -0.65 10.80 -30.34
C VAL A 935 -0.22 10.15 -29.03
N VAL A 936 -1.06 9.26 -28.49
CA VAL A 936 -0.73 8.49 -27.27
C VAL A 936 0.52 7.62 -27.50
N TYR A 937 0.69 7.03 -28.69
CA TYR A 937 1.92 6.32 -29.03
C TYR A 937 3.16 7.23 -29.05
N ARG A 938 3.09 8.40 -29.72
CA ARG A 938 4.22 9.34 -29.75
C ARG A 938 4.62 9.84 -28.35
N ILE A 939 3.63 10.20 -27.51
CA ILE A 939 3.83 10.53 -26.08
C ILE A 939 4.51 9.37 -25.35
N ALA A 940 4.00 8.15 -25.51
CA ALA A 940 4.52 6.95 -24.84
C ALA A 940 5.96 6.59 -25.28
N THR A 941 6.37 7.00 -26.49
CA THR A 941 7.69 6.72 -27.05
C THR A 941 8.67 7.91 -27.01
N ARG A 942 8.33 9.03 -26.36
CA ARG A 942 9.34 10.06 -26.02
C ARG A 942 10.42 9.49 -25.11
N THR A 943 11.66 9.91 -25.31
CA THR A 943 12.85 9.41 -24.59
C THR A 943 13.69 10.51 -23.96
N ASP A 944 13.45 11.76 -24.34
CA ASP A 944 13.94 12.98 -23.71
C ASP A 944 13.06 13.38 -22.51
N SER A 945 13.66 14.13 -21.57
CA SER A 945 12.94 14.60 -20.38
C SER A 945 12.10 15.84 -20.71
N PRO A 946 10.84 15.95 -20.23
CA PRO A 946 10.13 15.02 -19.34
C PRO A 946 9.35 13.92 -20.09
N SER A 947 9.57 12.64 -19.79
CA SER A 947 8.79 11.52 -20.36
C SER A 947 8.96 10.19 -19.60
N TYR A 948 8.01 9.26 -19.79
CA TYR A 948 8.15 7.88 -19.28
C TYR A 948 9.37 7.15 -19.86
N GLY A 949 9.63 7.31 -21.15
CA GLY A 949 10.75 6.64 -21.82
C GLY A 949 12.11 7.17 -21.38
N TYR A 950 12.20 8.44 -20.99
CA TYR A 950 13.37 9.00 -20.32
C TYR A 950 13.70 8.23 -19.03
N GLN A 951 12.72 7.96 -18.17
CA GLN A 951 12.91 7.21 -16.92
C GLN A 951 13.42 5.78 -17.19
N VAL A 952 12.86 5.08 -18.19
CA VAL A 952 13.33 3.75 -18.60
C VAL A 952 14.79 3.80 -19.07
N GLN A 953 15.16 4.77 -19.92
CA GLN A 953 16.53 4.89 -20.43
C GLN A 953 17.56 5.29 -19.36
N HIS A 954 17.13 6.03 -18.32
CA HIS A 954 18.00 6.45 -17.22
C HIS A 954 18.10 5.42 -16.08
N GLY A 955 17.54 4.22 -16.27
CA GLY A 955 17.74 3.09 -15.37
C GLY A 955 16.86 3.10 -14.11
N ASN A 956 15.76 3.88 -14.11
CA ASN A 956 14.70 3.68 -13.14
C ASN A 956 14.09 2.28 -13.31
N THR A 957 13.54 1.74 -12.22
CA THR A 957 12.97 0.38 -12.19
C THR A 957 11.61 0.30 -11.51
N THR A 958 11.12 1.45 -11.07
CA THR A 958 9.77 1.80 -10.62
C THR A 958 9.47 3.20 -11.17
N LEU A 959 8.21 3.57 -11.33
CA LEU A 959 7.80 4.90 -11.78
C LEU A 959 8.11 5.95 -10.71
N GLY A 960 8.69 7.09 -11.11
CA GLY A 960 8.92 8.23 -10.21
C GLY A 960 7.72 9.17 -10.09
N GLU A 961 7.73 9.95 -9.01
CA GLU A 961 6.76 11.03 -8.73
C GLU A 961 6.78 12.14 -9.77
N THR A 962 7.97 12.57 -10.17
CA THR A 962 8.17 13.58 -11.21
C THR A 962 8.26 12.93 -12.58
N TRP A 963 7.85 13.66 -13.61
CA TRP A 963 7.91 13.20 -15.00
C TRP A 963 9.31 12.77 -15.48
N ASP A 964 10.38 13.36 -14.92
CA ASP A 964 11.77 12.99 -15.18
C ASP A 964 12.28 11.80 -14.32
N GLY A 965 11.54 11.42 -13.28
CA GLY A 965 11.91 10.38 -12.31
C GLY A 965 13.24 10.65 -11.59
N GLY A 966 13.64 11.91 -11.44
CA GLY A 966 14.98 12.33 -11.04
C GLY A 966 15.40 11.93 -9.61
N SER A 967 16.71 11.70 -9.44
CA SER A 967 17.30 11.35 -8.14
C SER A 967 17.15 12.48 -7.13
N GLY A 968 16.58 12.19 -5.96
CA GLY A 968 16.35 13.18 -4.90
C GLY A 968 14.88 13.54 -4.66
N GLN A 969 13.98 13.14 -5.58
CA GLN A 969 12.53 12.97 -5.35
C GLN A 969 12.19 11.48 -5.18
N SER A 970 10.93 11.12 -4.93
CA SER A 970 10.53 9.71 -4.85
C SER A 970 10.62 9.04 -6.22
N GLN A 971 11.33 7.91 -6.30
CA GLN A 971 11.43 7.10 -7.51
C GLN A 971 10.43 5.93 -7.53
N ASN A 972 9.43 5.94 -6.62
CA ASN A 972 8.45 4.87 -6.47
C ASN A 972 7.05 5.41 -6.09
N HIS A 973 6.35 5.94 -7.09
CA HIS A 973 5.02 6.56 -6.97
C HIS A 973 4.20 6.18 -8.21
N PHE A 974 2.97 5.70 -8.05
CA PHE A 974 2.20 5.16 -9.19
C PHE A 974 1.16 6.13 -9.80
N MET A 975 1.08 7.38 -9.30
CA MET A 975 0.19 8.46 -9.75
C MET A 975 0.18 8.66 -11.29
N LEU A 976 1.36 8.71 -11.93
CA LEU A 976 1.46 8.88 -13.39
C LEU A 976 1.21 7.56 -14.16
N GLY A 977 0.94 6.44 -13.47
CA GLY A 977 0.83 5.10 -14.04
C GLY A 977 -0.41 4.83 -14.90
N VAL A 978 -1.24 5.84 -15.14
CA VAL A 978 -2.52 5.76 -15.86
C VAL A 978 -2.37 5.17 -17.27
N ILE A 979 -1.24 5.42 -17.93
CA ILE A 979 -0.96 4.95 -19.31
C ILE A 979 -0.95 3.42 -19.45
N ASP A 980 -0.74 2.67 -18.37
CA ASP A 980 -0.79 1.20 -18.40
C ASP A 980 -2.21 0.66 -18.71
N GLY A 981 -3.24 1.46 -18.37
CA GLY A 981 -4.62 1.22 -18.79
C GLY A 981 -4.80 1.32 -20.31
N TRP A 982 -4.02 2.16 -20.99
CA TRP A 982 -4.00 2.26 -22.47
C TRP A 982 -3.26 1.07 -23.11
N PHE A 983 -2.20 0.55 -22.49
CA PHE A 983 -1.51 -0.66 -22.96
C PHE A 983 -2.45 -1.88 -23.01
N THR A 984 -3.20 -2.12 -21.92
CA THR A 984 -4.17 -3.23 -21.87
C THR A 984 -5.45 -2.92 -22.66
N GLY A 985 -6.02 -1.73 -22.49
CA GLY A 985 -7.35 -1.35 -23.01
C GLY A 985 -7.39 -0.90 -24.46
N SER A 986 -6.32 -0.28 -24.97
CA SER A 986 -6.22 0.24 -26.34
C SER A 986 -5.20 -0.54 -27.17
N LEU A 987 -3.91 -0.61 -26.82
CA LEU A 987 -2.91 -1.31 -27.66
C LEU A 987 -3.22 -2.81 -27.83
N ALA A 988 -3.39 -3.54 -26.72
CA ALA A 988 -3.90 -4.90 -26.77
C ALA A 988 -5.43 -4.95 -26.98
N GLY A 989 -6.13 -3.86 -26.64
CA GLY A 989 -7.52 -3.64 -27.00
C GLY A 989 -8.56 -4.27 -26.07
N ILE A 990 -8.21 -4.73 -24.87
CA ILE A 990 -9.11 -5.47 -23.96
C ILE A 990 -9.96 -4.51 -23.13
N ARG A 991 -11.19 -4.29 -23.57
CA ARG A 991 -12.22 -3.46 -22.91
C ARG A 991 -13.51 -4.26 -22.67
N GLN A 992 -14.52 -3.58 -22.15
CA GLN A 992 -15.92 -4.00 -22.20
C GLN A 992 -16.75 -2.97 -22.96
N THR A 993 -17.96 -3.32 -23.40
CA THR A 993 -18.90 -2.33 -23.98
C THR A 993 -19.49 -1.44 -22.88
N ASP A 994 -19.99 -0.25 -23.24
CA ASP A 994 -20.41 0.76 -22.25
C ASP A 994 -21.64 0.34 -21.42
N ASP A 995 -22.44 -0.61 -21.93
CA ASP A 995 -23.56 -1.27 -21.23
C ASP A 995 -23.12 -2.49 -20.38
N SER A 996 -21.84 -2.87 -20.42
CA SER A 996 -21.32 -4.05 -19.74
C SER A 996 -20.96 -3.77 -18.28
N ILE A 997 -21.31 -4.72 -17.42
CA ILE A 997 -20.90 -4.78 -16.02
C ILE A 997 -20.08 -6.05 -15.81
N GLY A 998 -18.89 -5.91 -15.22
CA GLY A 998 -18.00 -7.04 -14.89
C GLY A 998 -17.38 -7.75 -16.09
N TYR A 999 -17.21 -7.07 -17.23
CA TYR A 999 -16.76 -7.63 -18.51
C TYR A 999 -17.67 -8.75 -19.06
N ARG A 1000 -18.99 -8.63 -18.82
CA ARG A 1000 -20.00 -9.56 -19.33
C ARG A 1000 -20.14 -9.48 -20.86
N ARG A 1001 -19.98 -8.30 -21.44
CA ARG A 1001 -19.80 -8.07 -22.89
C ARG A 1001 -18.44 -7.42 -23.10
N LEU A 1002 -17.47 -8.19 -23.56
CA LEU A 1002 -16.14 -7.70 -23.88
C LEU A 1002 -16.14 -6.86 -25.16
N LEU A 1003 -15.14 -6.00 -25.28
CA LEU A 1003 -14.78 -5.30 -26.50
C LEU A 1003 -13.30 -5.59 -26.76
N PHE A 1004 -12.97 -6.20 -27.89
CA PHE A 1004 -11.62 -6.33 -28.39
C PHE A 1004 -11.43 -5.34 -29.54
N ALA A 1005 -10.81 -4.20 -29.24
CA ALA A 1005 -10.56 -3.12 -30.19
C ALA A 1005 -9.11 -2.62 -30.07
N PRO A 1006 -8.15 -3.36 -30.67
CA PRO A 1006 -6.73 -3.04 -30.61
C PRO A 1006 -6.35 -1.85 -31.49
N ALA A 1007 -5.65 -0.88 -30.91
CA ALA A 1007 -4.99 0.20 -31.60
C ALA A 1007 -3.69 -0.30 -32.25
N VAL A 1008 -3.61 -0.24 -33.58
CA VAL A 1008 -2.43 -0.62 -34.37
C VAL A 1008 -1.78 0.68 -34.84
N VAL A 1009 -0.75 1.12 -34.12
CA VAL A 1009 -0.19 2.48 -34.22
C VAL A 1009 1.32 2.47 -34.40
N GLY A 1010 1.85 3.50 -35.07
CA GLY A 1010 3.28 3.68 -35.32
C GLY A 1010 3.94 2.50 -36.04
N ASP A 1011 5.18 2.22 -35.65
CA ASP A 1011 6.01 1.13 -36.17
C ASP A 1011 5.69 -0.25 -35.53
N LEU A 1012 4.79 -0.31 -34.53
CA LEU A 1012 4.48 -1.55 -33.80
C LEU A 1012 4.10 -2.72 -34.75
N THR A 1013 4.74 -3.87 -34.50
CA THR A 1013 4.51 -5.13 -35.23
C THR A 1013 3.73 -6.15 -34.41
N SER A 1014 3.67 -6.01 -33.08
CA SER A 1014 2.76 -6.81 -32.24
C SER A 1014 2.49 -6.16 -30.88
N ALA A 1015 1.30 -6.43 -30.33
CA ALA A 1015 1.02 -6.27 -28.90
C ALA A 1015 0.14 -7.44 -28.40
N ALA A 1016 0.28 -7.78 -27.12
CA ALA A 1016 -0.51 -8.80 -26.46
C ALA A 1016 -0.76 -8.44 -24.99
N ALA A 1017 -1.94 -8.78 -24.48
CA ALA A 1017 -2.25 -8.68 -23.07
C ALA A 1017 -3.20 -9.80 -22.62
N SER A 1018 -3.34 -9.93 -21.31
CA SER A 1018 -4.45 -10.65 -20.70
C SER A 1018 -4.93 -9.96 -19.44
N TYR A 1019 -6.23 -10.06 -19.17
CA TYR A 1019 -6.86 -9.58 -17.95
C TYR A 1019 -7.88 -10.62 -17.45
N THR A 1020 -7.88 -10.88 -16.14
CA THR A 1020 -8.65 -11.94 -15.51
C THR A 1020 -9.95 -11.39 -14.92
N THR A 1021 -10.98 -11.35 -15.75
CA THR A 1021 -12.31 -10.85 -15.40
C THR A 1021 -13.00 -11.72 -14.33
N PRO A 1022 -14.12 -11.25 -13.74
CA PRO A 1022 -14.99 -12.09 -12.90
C PRO A 1022 -15.42 -13.41 -13.54
N TYR A 1023 -15.46 -13.49 -14.87
CA TYR A 1023 -15.82 -14.70 -15.63
C TYR A 1023 -14.60 -15.57 -15.98
N GLY A 1024 -13.40 -14.99 -16.10
CA GLY A 1024 -12.16 -15.71 -16.40
C GLY A 1024 -11.16 -14.88 -17.23
N PRO A 1025 -10.05 -15.48 -17.68
CA PRO A 1025 -9.03 -14.78 -18.46
C PRO A 1025 -9.56 -14.39 -19.84
N ALA A 1026 -9.72 -13.08 -20.05
CA ALA A 1026 -9.74 -12.48 -21.38
C ALA A 1026 -8.30 -12.35 -21.88
N ARG A 1027 -8.06 -12.60 -23.17
CA ARG A 1027 -6.74 -12.43 -23.80
C ARG A 1027 -6.87 -11.79 -25.17
N SER A 1028 -5.91 -10.97 -25.55
CA SER A 1028 -5.77 -10.40 -26.88
C SER A 1028 -4.31 -10.45 -27.31
N SER A 1029 -4.05 -10.80 -28.56
CA SER A 1029 -2.72 -10.77 -29.16
C SER A 1029 -2.86 -10.52 -30.65
N TRP A 1030 -2.20 -9.47 -31.14
CA TRP A 1030 -2.12 -9.20 -32.57
C TRP A 1030 -0.67 -9.16 -33.06
N ARG A 1031 -0.49 -9.51 -34.34
CA ARG A 1031 0.78 -9.38 -35.06
C ARG A 1031 0.54 -8.91 -36.49
N ARG A 1032 1.40 -8.00 -36.94
CA ARG A 1032 1.50 -7.47 -38.30
C ARG A 1032 2.80 -7.95 -38.94
N ASP A 1033 2.73 -8.35 -40.20
CA ASP A 1033 3.86 -8.77 -41.02
C ASP A 1033 3.75 -8.09 -42.39
N GLY A 1034 4.48 -7.00 -42.58
CA GLY A 1034 4.22 -6.04 -43.66
C GLY A 1034 2.80 -5.46 -43.56
N SER A 1035 1.94 -5.88 -44.49
CA SER A 1035 0.49 -5.55 -44.51
C SER A 1035 -0.42 -6.69 -44.05
N ALA A 1036 0.10 -7.89 -43.80
CA ALA A 1036 -0.68 -9.01 -43.30
C ALA A 1036 -0.90 -8.87 -41.79
N TYR A 1037 -2.14 -8.85 -41.34
CA TYR A 1037 -2.50 -8.70 -39.93
C TYR A 1037 -3.23 -9.93 -39.41
N ARG A 1038 -2.96 -10.31 -38.15
CA ARG A 1038 -3.67 -11.35 -37.42
C ARG A 1038 -4.00 -10.85 -36.02
N LEU A 1039 -5.24 -11.07 -35.58
CA LEU A 1039 -5.72 -10.84 -34.21
C LEU A 1039 -6.26 -12.15 -33.63
N THR A 1040 -5.71 -12.58 -32.50
CA THR A 1040 -6.20 -13.71 -31.71
C THR A 1040 -6.78 -13.21 -30.40
N VAL A 1041 -8.04 -13.55 -30.11
CA VAL A 1041 -8.74 -13.18 -28.86
C VAL A 1041 -9.25 -14.40 -28.13
N THR A 1042 -9.32 -14.34 -26.80
CA THR A 1042 -9.94 -15.36 -25.95
C THR A 1042 -11.01 -14.72 -25.08
N VAL A 1043 -12.22 -15.28 -25.17
CA VAL A 1043 -13.45 -14.81 -24.53
C VAL A 1043 -13.84 -15.83 -23.45
N PRO A 1044 -13.88 -15.47 -22.16
CA PRO A 1044 -14.17 -16.42 -21.08
C PRO A 1044 -15.62 -16.94 -21.09
N ALA A 1045 -15.83 -18.09 -20.44
CA ALA A 1045 -17.14 -18.73 -20.33
C ALA A 1045 -18.15 -17.81 -19.62
N GLY A 1046 -19.39 -17.78 -20.09
CA GLY A 1046 -20.41 -16.86 -19.57
C GLY A 1046 -20.50 -15.48 -20.24
N THR A 1047 -19.55 -15.14 -21.11
CA THR A 1047 -19.45 -13.82 -21.78
C THR A 1047 -19.57 -13.92 -23.30
N THR A 1048 -19.85 -12.78 -23.94
CA THR A 1048 -19.68 -12.56 -25.39
C THR A 1048 -18.71 -11.39 -25.60
N ALA A 1049 -18.25 -11.19 -26.84
CA ALA A 1049 -17.41 -10.05 -27.19
C ALA A 1049 -17.79 -9.41 -28.53
N GLU A 1050 -17.74 -8.09 -28.61
CA GLU A 1050 -17.51 -7.37 -29.87
C GLU A 1050 -16.01 -7.43 -30.20
N VAL A 1051 -15.66 -7.76 -31.44
CA VAL A 1051 -14.28 -7.76 -31.94
C VAL A 1051 -14.21 -6.83 -33.14
N ARG A 1052 -13.38 -5.78 -33.04
CA ARG A 1052 -13.07 -4.85 -34.12
C ARG A 1052 -11.75 -5.27 -34.75
N VAL A 1053 -11.80 -5.69 -36.00
CA VAL A 1053 -10.64 -6.13 -36.78
C VAL A 1053 -10.24 -5.00 -37.74
N PRO A 1054 -9.04 -4.38 -37.57
CA PRO A 1054 -8.51 -3.43 -38.54
C PRO A 1054 -8.33 -4.07 -39.92
N ALA A 1055 -8.79 -3.39 -40.97
CA ALA A 1055 -8.72 -3.85 -42.36
C ALA A 1055 -8.79 -2.66 -43.33
N THR A 1056 -7.66 -2.28 -43.93
CA THR A 1056 -7.60 -1.19 -44.92
C THR A 1056 -8.05 -1.63 -46.31
N SER A 1057 -7.89 -2.91 -46.66
CA SER A 1057 -8.33 -3.46 -47.93
C SER A 1057 -8.67 -4.96 -47.85
N GLY A 1058 -9.33 -5.47 -48.90
CA GLY A 1058 -9.74 -6.87 -48.98
C GLY A 1058 -10.88 -7.27 -48.04
N ALA A 1059 -11.08 -8.59 -47.90
CA ALA A 1059 -11.99 -9.19 -46.94
C ALA A 1059 -11.23 -9.65 -45.69
N VAL A 1060 -11.90 -9.59 -44.53
CA VAL A 1060 -11.38 -10.17 -43.29
C VAL A 1060 -11.62 -11.68 -43.30
N GLY A 1061 -10.55 -12.45 -43.12
CA GLY A 1061 -10.62 -13.88 -42.82
C GLY A 1061 -11.13 -14.09 -41.40
N ALA A 1062 -12.45 -14.07 -41.24
CA ALA A 1062 -13.12 -14.39 -39.99
C ALA A 1062 -13.38 -15.91 -39.89
N PRO A 1063 -13.21 -16.52 -38.70
CA PRO A 1063 -13.42 -17.94 -38.50
C PRO A 1063 -14.92 -18.29 -38.35
N ASP A 1064 -15.28 -19.53 -38.67
CA ASP A 1064 -16.66 -20.01 -38.58
C ASP A 1064 -17.26 -19.79 -37.18
N GLY A 1065 -18.46 -19.22 -37.16
CA GLY A 1065 -19.21 -18.84 -35.96
C GLY A 1065 -19.03 -17.39 -35.50
N ALA A 1066 -18.13 -16.60 -36.10
CA ALA A 1066 -18.04 -15.16 -35.85
C ALA A 1066 -19.12 -14.40 -36.66
N ARG A 1067 -20.10 -13.77 -35.99
CA ARG A 1067 -21.20 -13.08 -36.66
C ARG A 1067 -20.78 -11.65 -37.03
N PRO A 1068 -20.75 -11.24 -38.31
CA PRO A 1068 -20.52 -9.84 -38.64
C PRO A 1068 -21.66 -8.96 -38.09
N LEU A 1069 -21.31 -7.81 -37.51
CA LEU A 1069 -22.27 -6.81 -37.02
C LEU A 1069 -22.38 -5.63 -37.99
N ARG A 1070 -21.24 -5.00 -38.31
CA ARG A 1070 -21.16 -3.76 -39.08
C ARG A 1070 -19.77 -3.55 -39.66
N THR A 1071 -19.68 -2.64 -40.62
CA THR A 1071 -18.42 -2.13 -41.18
C THR A 1071 -18.26 -0.67 -40.76
N GLU A 1072 -17.08 -0.34 -40.22
CA GLU A 1072 -16.66 1.01 -39.88
C GLU A 1072 -15.51 1.40 -40.83
N ALA A 1073 -15.14 2.69 -40.90
CA ALA A 1073 -14.01 3.12 -41.74
C ALA A 1073 -12.72 2.40 -41.30
N GLY A 1074 -12.08 1.66 -42.23
CA GLY A 1074 -10.87 0.88 -41.93
C GLY A 1074 -11.06 -0.32 -40.98
N VAL A 1075 -12.29 -0.69 -40.58
CA VAL A 1075 -12.55 -1.71 -39.55
C VAL A 1075 -13.71 -2.63 -39.95
N ARG A 1076 -13.68 -3.90 -39.53
CA ARG A 1076 -14.83 -4.82 -39.57
C ARG A 1076 -15.16 -5.30 -38.17
N VAL A 1077 -16.44 -5.28 -37.81
CA VAL A 1077 -16.91 -5.56 -36.46
C VAL A 1077 -17.69 -6.88 -36.43
N TYR A 1078 -17.33 -7.77 -35.50
CA TYR A 1078 -17.94 -9.08 -35.30
C TYR A 1078 -18.43 -9.24 -33.87
N GLU A 1079 -19.49 -10.03 -33.66
CA GLU A 1079 -19.82 -10.61 -32.36
C GLU A 1079 -19.33 -12.06 -32.31
N VAL A 1080 -18.68 -12.42 -31.21
CA VAL A 1080 -18.26 -13.80 -30.92
C VAL A 1080 -18.68 -14.22 -29.51
N PRO A 1081 -19.13 -15.47 -29.30
CA PRO A 1081 -19.34 -16.03 -27.97
C PRO A 1081 -18.02 -16.50 -27.31
N SER A 1082 -18.14 -17.01 -26.07
CA SER A 1082 -17.03 -17.64 -25.33
C SER A 1082 -16.22 -18.64 -26.17
N GLY A 1083 -14.89 -18.54 -26.10
CA GLY A 1083 -13.93 -19.36 -26.84
C GLY A 1083 -12.70 -18.57 -27.33
N THR A 1084 -11.80 -19.23 -28.05
CA THR A 1084 -10.67 -18.58 -28.75
C THR A 1084 -10.97 -18.42 -30.24
N TRP A 1085 -10.63 -17.26 -30.77
CA TRP A 1085 -10.96 -16.80 -32.11
C TRP A 1085 -9.74 -16.13 -32.75
N SER A 1086 -9.44 -16.46 -34.01
CA SER A 1086 -8.32 -15.89 -34.77
C SER A 1086 -8.85 -15.30 -36.07
N PHE A 1087 -8.67 -14.00 -36.25
CA PHE A 1087 -9.04 -13.24 -37.45
C PHE A 1087 -7.77 -12.87 -38.24
N THR A 1088 -7.88 -12.78 -39.56
CA THR A 1088 -6.81 -12.24 -40.42
C THR A 1088 -7.35 -11.15 -41.35
N SER A 1089 -6.52 -10.18 -41.71
CA SER A 1089 -6.88 -9.07 -42.61
C SER A 1089 -5.67 -8.53 -43.35
N VAL A 1090 -5.91 -7.64 -44.31
CA VAL A 1090 -4.87 -6.74 -44.84
C VAL A 1090 -5.03 -5.39 -44.15
N TYR A 1091 -3.99 -4.98 -43.43
CA TYR A 1091 -3.90 -3.68 -42.77
C TYR A 1091 -2.55 -3.05 -43.09
N GLN A 1092 -2.59 -1.96 -43.85
CA GLN A 1092 -1.46 -1.04 -43.98
C GLN A 1092 -1.66 0.09 -42.96
N PRO A 1093 -0.65 0.49 -42.18
CA PRO A 1093 -0.74 1.72 -41.41
C PRO A 1093 -0.92 2.90 -42.37
N VAL A 1094 -1.64 3.93 -41.93
CA VAL A 1094 -1.64 5.22 -42.64
C VAL A 1094 -0.23 5.79 -42.51
N SER A 1095 0.47 5.98 -43.63
CA SER A 1095 1.72 6.73 -43.65
C SER A 1095 1.46 8.17 -43.24
N GLU A 1096 2.27 8.73 -42.35
CA GLU A 1096 2.20 10.13 -41.98
C GLU A 1096 2.22 11.03 -43.23
N PRO A 1097 1.46 12.14 -43.26
CA PRO A 1097 1.68 13.17 -44.26
C PRO A 1097 3.13 13.69 -44.09
N PRO A 1098 3.87 13.95 -45.18
CA PRO A 1098 5.25 14.39 -45.07
C PRO A 1098 5.33 15.70 -44.28
N THR A 1099 6.23 15.74 -43.29
CA THR A 1099 6.48 16.92 -42.45
C THR A 1099 6.91 18.10 -43.33
N GLY A 1100 6.00 19.04 -43.54
CA GLY A 1100 6.20 20.19 -44.42
C GLY A 1100 7.12 21.24 -43.81
N SER A 1101 8.43 21.09 -43.99
CA SER A 1101 9.36 22.21 -43.89
C SER A 1101 9.27 23.07 -45.16
N ASP A 1102 8.50 24.16 -45.10
CA ASP A 1102 8.76 25.46 -45.78
C ASP A 1102 7.49 26.33 -45.77
N ALA A 1103 7.39 27.23 -44.78
CA ALA A 1103 6.49 28.40 -44.74
C ALA A 1103 7.01 29.44 -43.73
#